data_AF-A0A7J4MRY6-F1
#
_entry.id   AF-A0A7J4MRY6-F1
#
_cell.length_a   1.000
_cell.length_b   1.000
_cell.length_c   1.000
_cell.angle_alpha   90.00
_cell.angle_beta   90.00
_cell.angle_gamma   90.00
#
_symmetry.space_group_name_H-M   'P 1'
#
loop_
_entity.id
_entity.type
_entity.pdbx_description
1 polymer ?
#
loop_
_entity_poly.entity_id
_entity_poly.type
_entity_poly.pdbx_seq_one_letter_code
_entity_poly.pdbx_strand_id
1 'polypeptide(L)'
;MNEVKEKSNKKVKFDLTKLTSFFKKPAVLIIILLLFFILLIFFGTKIYLSIRFLIGDEFFVHLTVDPQEFFLNNSDSAKGEFNVYVSTNLFCKSLCEYELLDLSENKVIDKGNFDTVISNPYSKKYFFEAPDKGAGQILYLFEVSCLSKQSNFCKATGETIRKSSLITVNYNLNEDQLFLRNKAIKRLNEFIEEDTKLNILYLENKYLYNILSKKVILQNLTEYEKLFISDKINESIENFRSYEYGLVLDKKINFSEKTFEIENSFLKNEFDKYNNLTFLIKQEEFELIELTLEKNLSINDFAEISELIKRHNEFTDSLSSLINIEDKTLEIEEILLKLNQIKLSLNKLNETNLIFEDINFSGVEPLVNNFSVNYQTNLFIENERLICCYNNICEECCDENCANDKTKYPIILLHGHSFNNAISAEKSLSDLRSIQEKLFSDGFLDGGDFILSSEGNLQTFENINKQIVFTGSYYFDIYKNTEKTIILETQSDNLNTYALRLNDIIQEVKLKTNKDRVIIVSHSMGGLVARRYIQIFGEDDVEKLILIGVPNNGIDGKILSGCPIFGAEKHCEDMDEKSLFMNKLIYGNLPKISVKNIIGVGCSMEGENGDGVVKNSSAYLSWANNSYINGTCEGFDFLHQEMLKPEKYPEVYNLIKDFILN
;
A
#
# COMPACT_ATOMS: atom_id res chain seq x y z
N MET A 1 -14.28 -79.80 -67.73
CA MET A 1 -13.58 -80.50 -66.63
C MET A 1 -13.03 -79.42 -65.70
N ASN A 2 -13.74 -79.13 -64.61
CA ASN A 2 -13.16 -78.81 -63.29
C ASN A 2 -14.30 -78.56 -62.30
N GLU A 3 -14.26 -79.38 -61.26
CA GLU A 3 -15.20 -79.49 -60.16
C GLU A 3 -15.25 -78.19 -59.34
N VAL A 4 -16.45 -77.79 -58.90
CA VAL A 4 -16.61 -77.01 -57.67
C VAL A 4 -17.51 -77.84 -56.74
N LYS A 5 -16.88 -78.41 -55.71
CA LYS A 5 -17.53 -79.12 -54.61
C LYS A 5 -18.16 -78.10 -53.65
N GLU A 6 -19.49 -78.09 -53.56
CA GLU A 6 -20.19 -77.56 -52.38
C GLU A 6 -20.06 -78.55 -51.22
N LYS A 7 -19.48 -78.09 -50.10
CA LYS A 7 -19.62 -78.73 -48.79
C LYS A 7 -20.66 -77.98 -47.98
N SER A 8 -21.65 -78.74 -47.53
CA SER A 8 -22.82 -78.37 -46.74
C SER A 8 -22.50 -77.64 -45.42
N ASN A 9 -23.11 -76.47 -45.21
CA ASN A 9 -23.24 -75.83 -43.90
C ASN A 9 -24.58 -76.22 -43.27
N LYS A 10 -24.56 -77.02 -42.19
CA LYS A 10 -25.74 -77.33 -41.37
C LYS A 10 -26.18 -76.06 -40.62
N LYS A 11 -27.26 -75.42 -41.07
CA LYS A 11 -28.01 -74.44 -40.26
C LYS A 11 -28.84 -75.18 -39.21
N VAL A 12 -28.50 -75.00 -37.94
CA VAL A 12 -29.37 -75.35 -36.80
C VAL A 12 -30.61 -74.44 -36.88
N LYS A 13 -31.78 -75.02 -37.15
CA LYS A 13 -33.06 -74.31 -37.04
C LYS A 13 -33.42 -74.17 -35.56
N PHE A 14 -33.43 -72.94 -35.06
CA PHE A 14 -33.93 -72.60 -33.73
C PHE A 14 -35.45 -72.67 -33.73
N ASP A 15 -36.02 -73.60 -32.97
CA ASP A 15 -37.46 -73.86 -32.94
C ASP A 15 -38.16 -72.94 -31.93
N LEU A 16 -38.77 -71.86 -32.43
CA LEU A 16 -39.51 -70.86 -31.66
C LEU A 16 -40.75 -71.42 -30.94
N THR A 17 -41.22 -72.62 -31.29
CA THR A 17 -42.43 -73.21 -30.67
C THR A 17 -42.17 -73.79 -29.27
N LYS A 18 -40.91 -74.07 -28.91
CA LYS A 18 -40.52 -74.45 -27.54
C LYS A 18 -40.40 -73.26 -26.58
N LEU A 19 -40.17 -72.05 -27.09
CA LEU A 19 -40.09 -70.85 -26.24
C LEU A 19 -41.46 -70.51 -25.65
N THR A 20 -42.52 -70.59 -26.46
CA THR A 20 -43.88 -70.17 -26.08
C THR A 20 -44.56 -71.09 -25.07
N SER A 21 -44.12 -72.36 -24.95
CA SER A 21 -44.61 -73.28 -23.91
C SER A 21 -43.86 -73.16 -22.58
N PHE A 22 -42.64 -72.60 -22.59
CA PHE A 22 -41.84 -72.33 -21.40
C PHE A 22 -42.36 -71.12 -20.61
N PHE A 23 -42.79 -70.05 -21.30
CA PHE A 23 -43.38 -68.86 -20.69
C PHE A 23 -44.82 -69.04 -20.18
N LYS A 24 -45.49 -70.17 -20.47
CA LYS A 24 -46.85 -70.47 -19.98
C LYS A 24 -46.89 -71.10 -18.58
N LYS A 25 -45.73 -71.43 -17.99
CA LYS A 25 -45.68 -71.96 -16.62
C LYS A 25 -45.78 -70.79 -15.62
N PRO A 26 -46.70 -70.83 -14.64
CA PRO A 26 -46.87 -69.74 -13.67
C PRO A 26 -45.58 -69.42 -12.92
N ALA A 27 -44.73 -70.42 -12.65
CA ALA A 27 -43.42 -70.25 -12.02
C ALA A 27 -42.44 -69.38 -12.85
N VAL A 28 -42.44 -69.50 -14.18
CA VAL A 28 -41.55 -68.72 -15.06
C VAL A 28 -42.02 -67.26 -15.13
N LEU A 29 -43.34 -67.04 -15.13
CA LEU A 29 -43.93 -65.71 -15.13
C LEU A 29 -43.69 -64.96 -13.80
N ILE A 30 -43.71 -65.68 -12.68
CA ILE A 30 -43.33 -65.16 -11.36
C ILE A 30 -41.84 -64.77 -11.33
N ILE A 31 -40.95 -65.60 -11.87
CA ILE A 31 -39.50 -65.30 -11.91
C ILE A 31 -39.22 -64.06 -12.77
N ILE A 32 -39.92 -63.89 -13.90
CA ILE A 32 -39.79 -62.70 -14.75
C ILE A 32 -40.31 -61.45 -14.04
N LEU A 33 -41.45 -61.56 -13.35
CA LEU A 33 -41.98 -60.46 -12.53
C LEU A 33 -41.01 -60.09 -11.39
N LEU A 34 -40.39 -61.08 -10.74
CA LEU A 34 -39.37 -60.85 -9.70
C LEU A 34 -38.12 -60.19 -10.27
N LEU A 35 -37.61 -60.67 -11.41
CA LEU A 35 -36.48 -60.05 -12.11
C LEU A 35 -36.80 -58.62 -12.56
N PHE A 36 -38.02 -58.39 -13.06
CA PHE A 36 -38.50 -57.07 -13.42
C PHE A 36 -38.61 -56.16 -12.19
N PHE A 37 -39.11 -56.67 -11.06
CA PHE A 37 -39.19 -55.91 -9.80
C PHE A 37 -37.81 -55.60 -9.23
N ILE A 38 -36.86 -56.53 -9.31
CA ILE A 38 -35.46 -56.32 -8.93
C ILE A 38 -34.82 -55.29 -9.87
N LEU A 39 -35.07 -55.35 -11.18
CA LEU A 39 -34.64 -54.32 -12.13
C LEU A 39 -35.30 -52.97 -11.84
N LEU A 40 -36.57 -52.92 -11.47
CA LEU A 40 -37.28 -51.71 -11.08
C LEU A 40 -36.77 -51.14 -9.76
N ILE A 41 -36.32 -51.99 -8.83
CA ILE A 41 -35.67 -51.52 -7.62
C ILE A 41 -34.26 -50.99 -7.96
N PHE A 42 -33.46 -51.67 -8.76
CA PHE A 42 -32.10 -51.23 -9.12
C PHE A 42 -32.08 -50.00 -10.05
N PHE A 43 -32.88 -50.01 -11.12
CA PHE A 43 -33.01 -48.87 -12.04
C PHE A 43 -33.92 -47.80 -11.49
N GLY A 44 -35.00 -48.15 -10.78
CA GLY A 44 -35.89 -47.17 -10.17
C GLY A 44 -35.22 -46.45 -9.01
N THR A 45 -34.33 -47.07 -8.23
CA THR A 45 -33.49 -46.34 -7.27
C THR A 45 -32.51 -45.41 -7.97
N LYS A 46 -31.82 -45.85 -9.04
CA LYS A 46 -30.97 -44.94 -9.83
C LYS A 46 -31.74 -43.79 -10.46
N ILE A 47 -32.88 -44.06 -11.10
CA ILE A 47 -33.75 -43.05 -11.70
C ILE A 47 -34.33 -42.14 -10.62
N TYR A 48 -34.75 -42.67 -9.48
CA TYR A 48 -35.22 -41.90 -8.33
C TYR A 48 -34.11 -40.99 -7.77
N LEU A 49 -32.88 -41.48 -7.65
CA LEU A 49 -31.73 -40.69 -7.24
C LEU A 49 -31.36 -39.63 -8.28
N SER A 50 -31.41 -39.96 -9.58
CA SER A 50 -31.18 -38.99 -10.68
C SER A 50 -32.28 -37.94 -10.78
N ILE A 51 -33.55 -38.31 -10.55
CA ILE A 51 -34.68 -37.38 -10.48
C ILE A 51 -34.57 -36.53 -9.21
N ARG A 52 -34.21 -37.10 -8.07
CA ARG A 52 -33.97 -36.36 -6.83
C ARG A 52 -32.78 -35.40 -6.96
N PHE A 53 -31.77 -35.76 -7.74
CA PHE A 53 -30.65 -34.90 -8.11
C PHE A 53 -31.11 -33.73 -9.00
N LEU A 54 -31.92 -33.99 -10.04
CA LEU A 54 -32.52 -32.93 -10.88
C LEU A 54 -33.55 -32.05 -10.15
N ILE A 55 -34.19 -32.60 -9.11
CA ILE A 55 -35.16 -31.91 -8.25
C ILE A 55 -34.46 -31.34 -6.99
N GLY A 56 -33.13 -31.47 -6.89
CA GLY A 56 -32.36 -31.06 -5.73
C GLY A 56 -32.63 -29.61 -5.32
N ASP A 57 -32.59 -29.36 -4.01
CA ASP A 57 -32.83 -28.04 -3.41
C ASP A 57 -31.58 -27.14 -3.49
N GLU A 58 -30.74 -27.33 -4.52
CA GLU A 58 -29.51 -26.58 -4.68
C GLU A 58 -29.82 -25.13 -5.05
N PHE A 59 -29.33 -24.22 -4.21
CA PHE A 59 -29.58 -22.78 -4.27
C PHE A 59 -28.23 -22.07 -4.21
N PHE A 60 -27.95 -21.24 -5.21
CA PHE A 60 -26.66 -20.57 -5.39
C PHE A 60 -26.86 -19.10 -5.71
N VAL A 61 -25.94 -18.26 -5.26
CA VAL A 61 -25.91 -16.84 -5.60
C VAL A 61 -24.50 -16.52 -6.09
N HIS A 62 -24.39 -15.97 -7.30
CA HIS A 62 -23.15 -15.41 -7.81
C HIS A 62 -23.33 -13.91 -7.99
N LEU A 63 -22.35 -13.14 -7.52
CA LEU A 63 -22.27 -11.70 -7.68
C LEU A 63 -21.06 -11.38 -8.54
N THR A 64 -21.26 -10.61 -9.61
CA THR A 64 -20.17 -10.08 -10.42
C THR A 64 -20.26 -8.57 -10.53
N VAL A 65 -19.10 -7.91 -10.58
CA VAL A 65 -18.94 -6.48 -10.81
C VAL A 65 -17.91 -6.27 -11.91
N ASP A 66 -18.18 -5.32 -12.81
CA ASP A 66 -17.25 -4.96 -13.88
C ASP A 66 -17.29 -3.44 -14.15
N PRO A 67 -16.18 -2.69 -13.95
CA PRO A 67 -14.94 -3.10 -13.27
C PRO A 67 -15.06 -3.06 -11.74
N GLN A 68 -14.17 -3.76 -11.03
CA GLN A 68 -14.07 -3.72 -9.55
C GLN A 68 -13.28 -2.50 -9.03
N GLU A 69 -12.56 -1.81 -9.91
CA GLU A 69 -11.70 -0.68 -9.61
C GLU A 69 -11.90 0.45 -10.61
N PHE A 70 -11.91 1.67 -10.09
CA PHE A 70 -12.04 2.89 -10.87
C PHE A 70 -10.87 3.83 -10.57
N PHE A 71 -10.28 4.39 -11.64
CA PHE A 71 -9.30 5.48 -11.56
C PHE A 71 -9.94 6.73 -12.16
N LEU A 72 -10.18 7.72 -11.31
CA LEU A 72 -10.88 8.94 -11.65
C LEU A 72 -9.98 10.16 -11.41
N ASN A 73 -10.16 11.24 -12.15
CA ASN A 73 -9.67 12.53 -11.71
C ASN A 73 -10.75 13.25 -10.89
N ASN A 74 -10.36 14.26 -10.14
CA ASN A 74 -11.29 15.03 -9.33
C ASN A 74 -12.44 15.59 -10.19
N SER A 75 -13.66 15.43 -9.67
CA SER A 75 -14.94 15.72 -10.33
C SER A 75 -15.32 14.81 -11.51
N ASP A 76 -14.53 13.79 -11.84
CA ASP A 76 -14.93 12.74 -12.79
C ASP A 76 -15.93 11.76 -12.15
N SER A 77 -16.66 11.02 -12.99
CA SER A 77 -17.50 9.92 -12.55
C SER A 77 -17.35 8.70 -13.46
N ALA A 78 -17.50 7.51 -12.89
CA ALA A 78 -17.51 6.26 -13.63
C ALA A 78 -18.72 5.42 -13.26
N LYS A 79 -19.07 4.47 -14.14
CA LYS A 79 -20.23 3.61 -14.00
C LYS A 79 -19.81 2.18 -13.69
N GLY A 80 -20.35 1.62 -12.62
CA GLY A 80 -20.25 0.19 -12.31
C GLY A 80 -21.58 -0.54 -12.54
N GLU A 81 -21.51 -1.79 -12.99
CA GLU A 81 -22.67 -2.67 -13.13
C GLU A 81 -22.48 -3.93 -12.27
N PHE A 82 -23.48 -4.18 -11.41
CA PHE A 82 -23.56 -5.34 -10.54
C PHE A 82 -24.56 -6.33 -11.12
N ASN A 83 -24.11 -7.56 -11.34
CA ASN A 83 -24.96 -8.64 -11.81
C ASN A 83 -25.08 -9.71 -10.75
N VAL A 84 -26.32 -10.06 -10.40
CA VAL A 84 -26.65 -11.14 -9.47
C VAL A 84 -27.30 -12.27 -10.26
N TYR A 85 -26.66 -13.43 -10.22
CA TYR A 85 -27.15 -14.67 -10.82
C TYR A 85 -27.55 -15.61 -9.69
N VAL A 86 -28.71 -16.23 -9.82
CA VAL A 86 -29.16 -17.23 -8.85
C VAL A 86 -29.40 -18.54 -9.59
N SER A 87 -28.70 -19.60 -9.18
CA SER A 87 -28.99 -20.95 -9.69
C SER A 87 -29.89 -21.65 -8.66
N THR A 88 -31.07 -22.07 -9.10
CA THR A 88 -32.06 -22.76 -8.26
C THR A 88 -32.62 -23.96 -9.00
N ASN A 89 -33.49 -24.74 -8.38
CA ASN A 89 -34.42 -25.58 -9.13
C ASN A 89 -35.36 -24.67 -9.98
N LEU A 90 -35.71 -25.10 -11.20
CA LEU A 90 -36.64 -24.41 -12.12
C LEU A 90 -38.00 -24.03 -11.49
N PHE A 91 -38.40 -24.71 -10.42
CA PHE A 91 -39.66 -24.45 -9.71
C PHE A 91 -39.51 -23.56 -8.46
N CYS A 92 -38.29 -23.19 -8.10
CA CYS A 92 -38.00 -22.31 -6.96
C CYS A 92 -37.92 -20.84 -7.41
N LYS A 93 -38.37 -19.94 -6.53
CA LYS A 93 -38.19 -18.49 -6.67
C LYS A 93 -37.29 -18.01 -5.55
N SER A 94 -36.56 -16.93 -5.81
CA SER A 94 -35.56 -16.41 -4.89
C SER A 94 -35.91 -14.97 -4.58
N LEU A 95 -35.97 -14.64 -3.29
CA LEU A 95 -36.10 -13.27 -2.82
C LEU A 95 -34.71 -12.79 -2.40
N CYS A 96 -34.22 -11.73 -3.01
CA CYS A 96 -32.92 -11.14 -2.71
C CYS A 96 -33.09 -9.73 -2.17
N GLU A 97 -32.26 -9.37 -1.20
CA GLU A 97 -32.09 -8.02 -0.69
C GLU A 97 -30.66 -7.57 -1.01
N TYR A 98 -30.50 -6.31 -1.43
CA TYR A 98 -29.19 -5.74 -1.71
C TYR A 98 -28.98 -4.43 -0.95
N GLU A 99 -27.72 -4.12 -0.72
CA GLU A 99 -27.27 -2.89 -0.09
C GLU A 99 -25.94 -2.44 -0.72
N LEU A 100 -25.82 -1.15 -1.01
CA LEU A 100 -24.57 -0.49 -1.41
C LEU A 100 -24.15 0.46 -0.30
N LEU A 101 -22.97 0.21 0.25
CA LEU A 101 -22.40 0.98 1.36
C LEU A 101 -21.19 1.78 0.85
N ASP A 102 -21.11 3.04 1.24
CA ASP A 102 -19.87 3.82 1.23
C ASP A 102 -19.15 3.56 2.57
N LEU A 103 -18.04 2.84 2.52
CA LEU A 103 -17.27 2.49 3.69
C LEU A 103 -16.44 3.67 4.23
N SER A 104 -16.23 4.72 3.43
CA SER A 104 -15.47 5.90 3.86
C SER A 104 -16.27 6.75 4.85
N GLU A 105 -17.55 7.01 4.55
CA GLU A 105 -18.48 7.75 5.41
C GLU A 105 -19.31 6.84 6.33
N ASN A 106 -19.23 5.52 6.14
CA ASN A 106 -20.12 4.52 6.75
C ASN A 106 -21.60 4.85 6.47
N LYS A 107 -21.92 4.99 5.18
CA LYS A 107 -23.21 5.49 4.70
C LYS A 107 -23.84 4.53 3.71
N VAL A 108 -25.11 4.21 3.92
CA VAL A 108 -25.92 3.45 2.95
C VAL A 108 -26.26 4.35 1.78
N ILE A 109 -25.79 3.99 0.58
CA ILE A 109 -26.04 4.72 -0.67
C ILE A 109 -27.37 4.28 -1.28
N ASP A 110 -27.60 2.97 -1.38
CA ASP A 110 -28.85 2.41 -1.89
C ASP A 110 -29.13 1.07 -1.21
N LYS A 111 -30.41 0.72 -1.10
CA LYS A 111 -30.85 -0.60 -0.63
C LYS A 111 -32.19 -0.95 -1.24
N GLY A 112 -32.41 -2.24 -1.48
CA GLY A 112 -33.67 -2.70 -2.03
C GLY A 112 -33.82 -4.21 -2.02
N ASN A 113 -34.88 -4.67 -2.65
CA ASN A 113 -35.14 -6.09 -2.84
C ASN A 113 -35.60 -6.38 -4.27
N PHE A 114 -35.43 -7.64 -4.68
CA PHE A 114 -35.89 -8.13 -5.97
C PHE A 114 -36.18 -9.62 -5.92
N ASP A 115 -37.15 -10.06 -6.73
CA ASP A 115 -37.36 -11.47 -7.02
C ASP A 115 -36.56 -11.86 -8.27
N THR A 116 -35.90 -13.02 -8.24
CA THR A 116 -35.17 -13.54 -9.40
C THR A 116 -35.39 -15.05 -9.58
N VAL A 117 -35.15 -15.50 -10.82
CA VAL A 117 -35.17 -16.89 -11.27
C VAL A 117 -33.97 -17.10 -12.19
N ILE A 118 -33.53 -18.35 -12.36
CA ILE A 118 -32.34 -18.75 -13.14
C ILE A 118 -32.23 -18.05 -14.50
N SER A 119 -33.35 -17.88 -15.21
CA SER A 119 -33.38 -17.35 -16.57
C SER A 119 -33.31 -15.83 -16.66
N ASN A 120 -33.33 -15.10 -15.55
CA ASN A 120 -33.35 -13.64 -15.53
C ASN A 120 -32.45 -13.07 -14.41
N PRO A 121 -31.14 -12.90 -14.68
CA PRO A 121 -30.24 -12.29 -13.72
C PRO A 121 -30.65 -10.84 -13.42
N TYR A 122 -30.44 -10.42 -12.17
CA TYR A 122 -30.69 -9.04 -11.77
C TYR A 122 -29.45 -8.20 -12.06
N SER A 123 -29.64 -7.04 -12.70
CA SER A 123 -28.57 -6.07 -12.95
C SER A 123 -28.92 -4.72 -12.35
N LYS A 124 -27.96 -4.09 -11.68
CA LYS A 124 -28.07 -2.76 -11.08
C LYS A 124 -26.84 -1.93 -11.43
N LYS A 125 -27.07 -0.66 -11.78
CA LYS A 125 -26.04 0.29 -12.23
C LYS A 125 -25.90 1.44 -11.24
N TYR A 126 -24.67 1.81 -10.94
CA TYR A 126 -24.34 2.96 -10.10
C TYR A 126 -23.30 3.84 -10.77
N PHE A 127 -23.33 5.13 -10.42
CA PHE A 127 -22.27 6.08 -10.74
C PHE A 127 -21.47 6.34 -9.47
N PHE A 128 -20.15 6.25 -9.59
CA PHE A 128 -19.19 6.59 -8.54
C PHE A 128 -18.50 7.89 -8.95
N GLU A 129 -18.49 8.86 -8.04
CA GLU A 129 -17.98 10.20 -8.29
C GLU A 129 -16.72 10.45 -7.46
N ALA A 130 -15.69 11.03 -8.08
CA ALA A 130 -14.51 11.47 -7.37
C ALA A 130 -14.76 12.81 -6.65
N PRO A 131 -14.17 13.03 -5.46
CA PRO A 131 -14.21 14.33 -4.80
C PRO A 131 -13.66 15.47 -5.66
N ASP A 132 -14.06 16.70 -5.38
CA ASP A 132 -13.59 17.88 -6.12
C ASP A 132 -12.12 18.23 -5.85
N LYS A 133 -11.54 17.72 -4.75
CA LYS A 133 -10.19 18.09 -4.28
C LYS A 133 -9.51 16.91 -3.60
N GLY A 134 -8.18 16.97 -3.60
CA GLY A 134 -7.31 15.97 -2.97
C GLY A 134 -7.00 14.81 -3.90
N ALA A 135 -6.32 13.81 -3.35
CA ALA A 135 -6.03 12.54 -4.00
C ALA A 135 -6.14 11.43 -2.95
N GLY A 136 -6.65 10.27 -3.32
CA GLY A 136 -6.95 9.23 -2.36
C GLY A 136 -7.79 8.08 -2.90
N GLN A 137 -8.45 7.39 -1.97
CA GLN A 137 -9.31 6.24 -2.28
C GLN A 137 -10.63 6.29 -1.50
N ILE A 138 -11.72 5.93 -2.18
CA ILE A 138 -13.03 5.65 -1.59
C ILE A 138 -13.34 4.16 -1.78
N LEU A 139 -13.89 3.54 -0.74
CA LEU A 139 -14.26 2.13 -0.74
C LEU A 139 -15.77 1.99 -0.70
N TYR A 140 -16.33 1.18 -1.58
CA TYR A 140 -17.74 0.79 -1.56
C TYR A 140 -17.87 -0.71 -1.35
N LEU A 141 -18.89 -1.14 -0.60
CA LEU A 141 -19.25 -2.54 -0.44
C LEU A 141 -20.65 -2.77 -0.98
N PHE A 142 -20.77 -3.61 -2.00
CA PHE A 142 -22.06 -4.07 -2.50
C PHE A 142 -22.35 -5.44 -1.91
N GLU A 143 -23.48 -5.58 -1.24
CA GLU A 143 -23.92 -6.82 -0.61
C GLU A 143 -25.25 -7.28 -1.18
N VAL A 144 -25.40 -8.58 -1.31
CA VAL A 144 -26.66 -9.22 -1.68
C VAL A 144 -26.91 -10.42 -0.79
N SER A 145 -28.10 -10.52 -0.21
CA SER A 145 -28.56 -11.66 0.58
C SER A 145 -29.80 -12.24 -0.07
N CYS A 146 -29.76 -13.50 -0.48
CA CYS A 146 -30.89 -14.16 -1.12
C CYS A 146 -31.38 -15.36 -0.31
N LEU A 147 -32.69 -15.54 -0.26
CA LEU A 147 -33.37 -16.68 0.34
C LEU A 147 -34.23 -17.41 -0.70
N SER A 148 -34.17 -18.74 -0.68
CA SER A 148 -35.02 -19.59 -1.52
C SER A 148 -36.43 -19.67 -0.94
N LYS A 149 -37.45 -19.39 -1.75
CA LYS A 149 -38.86 -19.43 -1.33
C LYS A 149 -39.49 -20.77 -1.66
N GLN A 150 -40.12 -21.37 -0.65
CA GLN A 150 -40.85 -22.63 -0.79
C GLN A 150 -42.06 -22.48 -1.72
N SER A 151 -42.29 -23.47 -2.58
CA SER A 151 -43.45 -23.54 -3.50
C SER A 151 -43.96 -24.98 -3.58
N ASN A 152 -45.12 -25.24 -4.19
CA ASN A 152 -45.71 -26.58 -4.26
C ASN A 152 -44.78 -27.65 -4.87
N PHE A 153 -43.80 -27.23 -5.68
CA PHE A 153 -42.79 -28.10 -6.30
C PHE A 153 -41.35 -27.76 -5.90
N CYS A 154 -41.16 -26.82 -4.96
CA CYS A 154 -39.85 -26.39 -4.46
C CYS A 154 -39.76 -26.66 -2.95
N LYS A 155 -38.87 -27.58 -2.54
CA LYS A 155 -38.60 -27.86 -1.12
C LYS A 155 -37.45 -26.97 -0.61
N ALA A 156 -37.61 -25.66 -0.71
CA ALA A 156 -36.61 -24.72 -0.21
C ALA A 156 -36.29 -24.95 1.29
N THR A 157 -35.00 -24.93 1.63
CA THR A 157 -34.49 -25.05 3.01
C THR A 157 -34.73 -23.80 3.86
N GLY A 158 -34.98 -22.65 3.21
CA GLY A 158 -35.10 -21.35 3.87
C GLY A 158 -33.77 -20.72 4.28
N GLU A 159 -32.64 -21.31 3.87
CA GLU A 159 -31.30 -20.82 4.14
C GLU A 159 -31.01 -19.54 3.32
N THR A 160 -30.42 -18.54 3.96
CA THR A 160 -30.06 -17.26 3.33
C THR A 160 -28.59 -17.30 2.92
N ILE A 161 -28.30 -17.00 1.65
CA ILE A 161 -26.94 -16.91 1.12
C ILE A 161 -26.61 -15.44 0.90
N ARG A 162 -25.56 -14.95 1.56
CA ARG A 162 -25.01 -13.61 1.35
C ARG A 162 -23.75 -13.66 0.49
N LYS A 163 -23.62 -12.70 -0.42
CA LYS A 163 -22.44 -12.41 -1.23
C LYS A 163 -22.11 -10.93 -1.12
N SER A 164 -20.83 -10.60 -1.20
CA SER A 164 -20.35 -9.22 -1.16
C SER A 164 -19.24 -9.00 -2.20
N SER A 165 -19.12 -7.75 -2.64
CA SER A 165 -18.04 -7.31 -3.51
C SER A 165 -17.55 -5.95 -3.06
N LEU A 166 -16.24 -5.85 -2.82
CA LEU A 166 -15.54 -4.61 -2.49
C LEU A 166 -15.14 -3.90 -3.78
N ILE A 167 -15.41 -2.60 -3.86
CA ILE A 167 -15.13 -1.73 -5.00
C ILE A 167 -14.22 -0.60 -4.53
N THR A 168 -13.21 -0.28 -5.35
CA THR A 168 -12.26 0.81 -5.06
C THR A 168 -12.41 1.92 -6.10
N VAL A 169 -12.46 3.16 -5.60
CA VAL A 169 -12.45 4.36 -6.43
C VAL A 169 -11.23 5.18 -6.03
N ASN A 170 -10.16 5.03 -6.79
CA ASN A 170 -8.95 5.83 -6.64
C ASN A 170 -9.16 7.15 -7.40
N TYR A 171 -8.84 8.27 -6.76
CA TYR A 171 -8.98 9.59 -7.35
C TYR A 171 -7.73 10.44 -7.20
N ASN A 172 -7.46 11.28 -8.20
CA ASN A 172 -6.29 12.17 -8.23
C ASN A 172 -6.65 13.55 -8.80
N LEU A 173 -5.75 14.52 -8.65
CA LEU A 173 -5.88 15.86 -9.21
C LEU A 173 -6.13 15.80 -10.73
N ASN A 174 -7.07 16.62 -11.20
CA ASN A 174 -7.29 16.80 -12.64
C ASN A 174 -6.22 17.70 -13.28
N GLU A 175 -6.23 17.80 -14.61
CA GLU A 175 -5.21 18.54 -15.38
C GLU A 175 -5.10 20.01 -14.96
N ASP A 176 -6.22 20.69 -14.71
CA ASP A 176 -6.25 22.08 -14.28
C ASP A 176 -5.64 22.25 -12.88
N GLN A 177 -5.97 21.34 -11.96
CA GLN A 177 -5.41 21.32 -10.61
C GLN A 177 -3.91 21.03 -10.62
N LEU A 178 -3.46 20.07 -11.43
CA LEU A 178 -2.04 19.77 -11.63
C LEU A 178 -1.30 20.97 -12.22
N PHE A 179 -1.88 21.64 -13.22
CA PHE A 179 -1.31 22.85 -13.81
C PHE A 179 -1.17 23.97 -12.77
N LEU A 180 -2.22 24.25 -12.00
CA LEU A 180 -2.21 25.27 -10.95
C LEU A 180 -1.18 24.94 -9.86
N ARG A 181 -1.10 23.68 -9.44
CA ARG A 181 -0.12 23.21 -8.46
C ARG A 181 1.31 23.38 -8.97
N ASN A 182 1.59 22.93 -10.19
CA ASN A 182 2.92 23.07 -10.79
C ASN A 182 3.31 24.55 -10.95
N LYS A 183 2.35 25.40 -11.32
CA LYS A 183 2.55 26.85 -11.36
C LYS A 183 2.85 27.43 -9.97
N ALA A 184 2.14 26.99 -8.94
CA ALA A 184 2.38 27.41 -7.56
C ALA A 184 3.76 26.96 -7.04
N ILE A 185 4.13 25.69 -7.28
CA ILE A 185 5.45 25.14 -6.93
C ILE A 185 6.57 25.92 -7.63
N LYS A 186 6.42 26.18 -8.93
CA LYS A 186 7.39 26.98 -9.68
C LYS A 186 7.54 28.38 -9.07
N ARG A 187 6.42 29.06 -8.78
CA ARG A 187 6.45 30.40 -8.21
C ARG A 187 7.06 30.42 -6.81
N LEU A 188 6.81 29.38 -6.02
CA LEU A 188 7.41 29.21 -4.70
C LEU A 188 8.93 29.02 -4.79
N ASN A 189 9.41 28.21 -5.74
CA ASN A 189 10.84 28.05 -5.96
C ASN A 189 11.52 29.36 -6.42
N GLU A 190 10.90 30.09 -7.34
CA GLU A 190 11.37 31.44 -7.74
C GLU A 190 11.48 32.37 -6.52
N PHE A 191 10.47 32.36 -5.64
CA PHE A 191 10.49 33.15 -4.41
C PHE A 191 11.59 32.71 -3.43
N ILE A 192 11.83 31.40 -3.27
CA ILE A 192 12.90 30.86 -2.43
C ILE A 192 14.28 31.32 -2.93
N GLU A 193 14.50 31.33 -4.25
CA GLU A 193 15.74 31.83 -4.86
C GLU A 193 15.92 33.33 -4.62
N GLU A 194 14.87 34.12 -4.82
CA GLU A 194 14.87 35.57 -4.56
C GLU A 194 15.18 35.88 -3.07
N ASP A 195 14.54 35.18 -2.13
CA ASP A 195 14.80 35.32 -0.69
C ASP A 195 16.24 34.92 -0.30
N THR A 196 16.76 33.85 -0.90
CA THR A 196 18.16 33.42 -0.69
C THR A 196 19.13 34.51 -1.11
N LYS A 197 18.94 35.09 -2.30
CA LYS A 197 19.79 36.16 -2.83
C LYS A 197 19.75 37.38 -1.93
N LEU A 198 18.55 37.78 -1.51
CA LEU A 198 18.34 38.93 -0.63
C LEU A 198 19.04 38.76 0.73
N ASN A 199 18.93 37.57 1.32
CA ASN A 199 19.57 37.26 2.60
C ASN A 199 21.10 37.26 2.51
N ILE A 200 21.68 36.71 1.43
CA ILE A 200 23.13 36.77 1.21
C ILE A 200 23.60 38.23 1.13
N LEU A 201 22.91 39.06 0.36
CA LEU A 201 23.24 40.48 0.19
C LEU A 201 23.13 41.26 1.51
N TYR A 202 22.10 40.99 2.30
CA TYR A 202 21.95 41.57 3.64
C TYR A 202 23.12 41.18 4.57
N LEU A 203 23.52 39.90 4.57
CA LEU A 203 24.63 39.42 5.40
C LEU A 203 25.97 40.03 4.97
N GLU A 204 26.18 40.22 3.67
CA GLU A 204 27.36 40.88 3.13
C GLU A 204 27.42 42.35 3.55
N ASN A 205 26.32 43.09 3.40
CA ASN A 205 26.22 44.49 3.82
C ASN A 205 26.50 44.63 5.32
N LYS A 206 25.91 43.76 6.14
CA LYS A 206 26.15 43.73 7.58
C LYS A 206 27.62 43.46 7.91
N TYR A 207 28.27 42.56 7.17
CA TYR A 207 29.69 42.26 7.35
C TYR A 207 30.58 43.45 6.98
N LEU A 208 30.38 44.06 5.81
CA LEU A 208 31.11 45.23 5.35
C LEU A 208 30.94 46.41 6.31
N TYR A 209 29.70 46.69 6.73
CA TYR A 209 29.41 47.73 7.71
C TYR A 209 30.17 47.49 9.03
N ASN A 210 30.17 46.26 9.55
CA ASN A 210 30.85 45.93 10.81
C ASN A 210 32.38 46.10 10.75
N ILE A 211 32.99 45.92 9.58
CA ILE A 211 34.42 46.14 9.37
C ILE A 211 34.70 47.64 9.22
N LEU A 212 33.93 48.34 8.38
CA LEU A 212 34.12 49.75 8.06
C LEU A 212 33.84 50.66 9.25
N SER A 213 32.74 50.43 9.97
CA SER A 213 32.31 51.25 11.12
C SER A 213 33.29 51.25 12.30
N LYS A 214 34.32 50.38 12.29
CA LYS A 214 35.41 50.40 13.27
C LYS A 214 36.56 51.35 12.90
N LYS A 215 36.61 51.79 11.65
CA LYS A 215 37.73 52.56 11.07
C LYS A 215 37.28 53.88 10.42
N VAL A 216 36.05 53.94 9.90
CA VAL A 216 35.55 55.01 9.03
C VAL A 216 34.26 55.59 9.60
N ILE A 217 34.11 56.92 9.51
CA ILE A 217 32.85 57.63 9.75
C ILE A 217 31.99 57.51 8.50
N LEU A 218 30.92 56.73 8.58
CA LEU A 218 29.96 56.57 7.49
C LEU A 218 28.89 57.68 7.57
N GLN A 219 29.18 58.83 6.97
CA GLN A 219 28.19 59.90 6.81
C GLN A 219 27.18 59.49 5.72
N ASN A 220 25.88 59.70 5.94
CA ASN A 220 24.71 59.34 5.09
C ASN A 220 23.95 58.04 5.41
N LEU A 221 24.37 57.24 6.40
CA LEU A 221 23.60 56.06 6.82
C LEU A 221 22.48 56.39 7.83
N THR A 222 22.30 57.67 8.15
CA THR A 222 21.37 58.13 9.19
C THR A 222 19.90 58.01 8.76
N GLU A 223 19.14 57.27 9.58
CA GLU A 223 17.66 57.14 9.71
C GLU A 223 16.91 55.96 9.07
N TYR A 224 17.41 55.29 8.03
CA TYR A 224 16.69 54.14 7.43
C TYR A 224 16.94 52.78 8.11
N GLU A 225 18.03 52.67 8.88
CA GLU A 225 18.68 51.39 9.20
C GLU A 225 18.13 50.57 10.40
N LYS A 226 17.29 51.13 11.29
CA LYS A 226 17.04 50.47 12.59
C LYS A 226 15.72 49.69 12.75
N LEU A 227 14.75 49.83 11.86
CA LEU A 227 13.38 49.33 12.10
C LEU A 227 12.77 48.41 11.02
N PHE A 228 13.39 48.27 9.84
CA PHE A 228 12.64 47.76 8.67
C PHE A 228 12.87 46.29 8.29
N ILE A 229 14.00 45.68 8.69
CA ILE A 229 14.48 44.45 8.03
C ILE A 229 14.03 43.15 8.74
N SER A 230 13.92 43.12 10.07
CA SER A 230 13.50 41.92 10.82
C SER A 230 11.97 41.73 10.81
N ASP A 231 11.22 42.77 11.13
CA ASP A 231 9.79 42.65 11.44
C ASP A 231 8.91 42.48 10.19
N LYS A 232 9.34 43.01 9.04
CA LYS A 232 8.61 42.86 7.77
C LYS A 232 8.77 41.51 7.09
N ILE A 233 9.84 40.78 7.37
CA ILE A 233 10.08 39.45 6.79
C ILE A 233 9.17 38.43 7.48
N ASN A 234 9.06 38.46 8.81
CA ASN A 234 8.13 37.60 9.54
C ASN A 234 6.66 37.90 9.18
N GLU A 235 6.30 39.18 9.02
CA GLU A 235 4.97 39.59 8.53
C GLU A 235 4.71 39.10 7.09
N SER A 236 5.73 39.06 6.22
CA SER A 236 5.59 38.59 4.83
C SER A 236 5.51 37.06 4.72
N ILE A 237 6.16 36.33 5.64
CA ILE A 237 6.06 34.86 5.75
C ILE A 237 4.67 34.43 6.23
N GLU A 238 4.08 35.14 7.20
CA GLU A 238 2.71 34.85 7.67
C GLU A 238 1.66 35.23 6.60
N ASN A 239 1.85 36.33 5.87
CA ASN A 239 0.95 36.72 4.78
C ASN A 239 1.03 35.81 3.53
N PHE A 240 2.17 35.12 3.30
CA PHE A 240 2.31 34.13 2.22
C PHE A 240 1.34 32.94 2.38
N ARG A 241 0.93 32.61 3.62
CA ARG A 241 0.00 31.52 3.89
C ARG A 241 -1.45 31.79 3.45
N SER A 242 -1.81 33.04 3.09
CA SER A 242 -3.20 33.45 2.83
C SER A 242 -3.63 33.62 1.36
N TYR A 243 -2.95 33.00 0.40
CA TYR A 243 -3.40 32.75 -1.00
C TYR A 243 -3.74 33.94 -1.93
N GLU A 244 -3.68 35.19 -1.48
CA GLU A 244 -3.72 36.37 -2.36
C GLU A 244 -2.39 37.14 -2.22
N TYR A 245 -1.90 37.77 -3.32
CA TYR A 245 -0.81 38.77 -3.38
C TYR A 245 0.54 38.46 -4.07
N GLY A 246 0.56 37.71 -5.18
CA GLY A 246 1.76 37.66 -6.04
C GLY A 246 2.30 39.06 -6.45
N LEU A 247 1.43 40.00 -6.83
CA LEU A 247 1.87 41.31 -7.37
C LEU A 247 2.40 42.32 -6.34
N VAL A 248 2.01 42.22 -5.07
CA VAL A 248 2.51 43.12 -4.02
C VAL A 248 3.82 42.61 -3.45
N LEU A 249 4.02 41.29 -3.44
CA LEU A 249 5.28 40.67 -3.03
C LEU A 249 6.41 41.08 -3.99
N ASP A 250 6.20 40.95 -5.30
CA ASP A 250 7.21 41.28 -6.32
C ASP A 250 7.70 42.73 -6.22
N LYS A 251 6.78 43.66 -5.96
CA LYS A 251 7.14 45.08 -5.79
C LYS A 251 7.96 45.31 -4.52
N LYS A 252 7.66 44.60 -3.43
CA LYS A 252 8.37 44.72 -2.15
C LYS A 252 9.75 44.07 -2.20
N ILE A 253 9.88 42.91 -2.84
CA ILE A 253 11.16 42.21 -3.05
C ILE A 253 12.07 43.09 -3.90
N ASN A 254 11.60 43.53 -5.08
CA ASN A 254 12.37 44.39 -5.99
C ASN A 254 12.84 45.69 -5.32
N PHE A 255 12.01 46.30 -4.47
CA PHE A 255 12.40 47.50 -3.72
C PHE A 255 13.50 47.20 -2.69
N SER A 256 13.38 46.08 -1.98
CA SER A 256 14.34 45.68 -0.95
C SER A 256 15.69 45.29 -1.57
N GLU A 257 15.67 44.53 -2.68
CA GLU A 257 16.85 44.17 -3.44
C GLU A 257 17.61 45.41 -3.92
N LYS A 258 16.91 46.34 -4.59
CA LYS A 258 17.52 47.58 -5.05
C LYS A 258 18.11 48.41 -3.91
N THR A 259 17.45 48.42 -2.76
CA THR A 259 17.96 49.13 -1.57
C THR A 259 19.26 48.51 -1.07
N PHE A 260 19.29 47.18 -0.91
CA PHE A 260 20.49 46.49 -0.48
C PHE A 260 21.63 46.55 -1.50
N GLU A 261 21.34 46.57 -2.81
CA GLU A 261 22.37 46.74 -3.84
C GLU A 261 23.01 48.13 -3.77
N ILE A 262 22.20 49.17 -3.54
CA ILE A 262 22.70 50.55 -3.37
C ILE A 262 23.59 50.63 -2.12
N GLU A 263 23.14 50.06 -1.00
CA GLU A 263 23.92 49.99 0.24
C GLU A 263 25.23 49.21 0.05
N ASN A 264 25.18 48.06 -0.63
CA ASN A 264 26.35 47.24 -0.91
C ASN A 264 27.38 48.03 -1.73
N SER A 265 26.93 48.68 -2.80
CA SER A 265 27.76 49.51 -3.67
C SER A 265 28.41 50.66 -2.90
N PHE A 266 27.65 51.33 -2.03
CA PHE A 266 28.17 52.39 -1.16
C PHE A 266 29.24 51.86 -0.19
N LEU A 267 28.94 50.79 0.55
CA LEU A 267 29.88 50.19 1.50
C LEU A 267 31.15 49.69 0.81
N LYS A 268 31.01 49.07 -0.37
CA LYS A 268 32.15 48.61 -1.17
C LYS A 268 33.01 49.77 -1.65
N ASN A 269 32.40 50.86 -2.11
CA ASN A 269 33.13 52.06 -2.50
C ASN A 269 33.91 52.67 -1.32
N GLU A 270 33.33 52.75 -0.13
CA GLU A 270 34.04 53.23 1.07
C GLU A 270 35.16 52.27 1.51
N PHE A 271 34.95 50.96 1.35
CA PHE A 271 36.00 49.95 1.55
C PHE A 271 37.18 50.15 0.60
N ASP A 272 36.90 50.34 -0.69
CA ASP A 272 37.93 50.55 -1.72
C ASP A 272 38.68 51.86 -1.49
N LYS A 273 37.97 52.94 -1.11
CA LYS A 273 38.59 54.23 -0.73
C LYS A 273 39.54 54.07 0.46
N TYR A 274 39.14 53.37 1.52
CA TYR A 274 40.01 53.14 2.68
C TYR A 274 41.27 52.35 2.31
N ASN A 275 41.12 51.31 1.49
CA ASN A 275 42.26 50.51 1.03
C ASN A 275 43.20 51.31 0.12
N ASN A 276 42.66 52.19 -0.72
CA ASN A 276 43.46 53.11 -1.52
C ASN A 276 44.22 54.11 -0.64
N LEU A 277 43.58 54.69 0.38
CA LEU A 277 44.25 55.53 1.36
C LEU A 277 45.41 54.79 2.03
N THR A 278 45.17 53.55 2.46
CA THR A 278 46.23 52.70 3.05
C THR A 278 47.40 52.47 2.08
N PHE A 279 47.11 52.29 0.79
CA PHE A 279 48.13 52.16 -0.24
C PHE A 279 48.95 53.44 -0.40
N LEU A 280 48.30 54.61 -0.45
CA LEU A 280 48.97 55.90 -0.55
C LEU A 280 49.89 56.17 0.64
N ILE A 281 49.46 55.83 1.86
CA ILE A 281 50.28 55.95 3.07
C ILE A 281 51.53 55.06 2.96
N LYS A 282 51.39 53.81 2.50
CA LYS A 282 52.54 52.92 2.32
C LYS A 282 53.49 53.39 1.22
N GLN A 283 52.95 54.00 0.16
CA GLN A 283 53.76 54.62 -0.87
C GLN A 283 54.56 55.78 -0.29
N GLU A 284 53.91 56.66 0.47
CA GLU A 284 54.55 57.78 1.15
C GLU A 284 55.65 57.30 2.12
N GLU A 285 55.36 56.28 2.95
CA GLU A 285 56.32 55.64 3.86
C GLU A 285 57.57 55.15 3.09
N PHE A 286 57.37 54.44 1.98
CA PHE A 286 58.46 53.97 1.13
C PHE A 286 59.30 55.13 0.58
N GLU A 287 58.65 56.20 0.12
CA GLU A 287 59.32 57.38 -0.40
C GLU A 287 60.13 58.12 0.67
N LEU A 288 59.63 58.18 1.90
CA LEU A 288 60.34 58.71 3.06
C LEU A 288 61.54 57.85 3.44
N ILE A 289 61.40 56.52 3.44
CA ILE A 289 62.51 55.59 3.68
C ILE A 289 63.62 55.83 2.66
N GLU A 290 63.30 55.92 1.36
CA GLU A 290 64.31 56.20 0.33
C GLU A 290 65.09 57.48 0.60
N LEU A 291 64.41 58.57 0.97
CA LEU A 291 65.04 59.85 1.29
C LEU A 291 65.99 59.76 2.50
N THR A 292 65.67 58.93 3.48
CA THR A 292 66.50 58.77 4.68
C THR A 292 67.79 57.99 4.43
N LEU A 293 67.86 57.25 3.31
CA LEU A 293 69.04 56.51 2.88
C LEU A 293 69.99 57.35 2.01
N GLU A 294 69.58 58.56 1.61
CA GLU A 294 70.42 59.47 0.82
C GLU A 294 71.65 59.92 1.62
N LYS A 295 72.80 59.99 0.94
CA LYS A 295 74.07 60.39 1.56
C LYS A 295 74.32 61.88 1.34
N ASN A 296 74.83 62.56 2.37
CA ASN A 296 75.22 63.98 2.35
C ASN A 296 74.03 64.96 2.30
N LEU A 297 73.06 64.79 3.20
CA LEU A 297 71.93 65.72 3.36
C LEU A 297 72.39 67.03 4.03
N SER A 298 71.86 68.17 3.57
CA SER A 298 72.05 69.44 4.26
C SER A 298 71.29 69.46 5.60
N ILE A 299 71.69 70.33 6.53
CA ILE A 299 70.99 70.51 7.82
C ILE A 299 69.51 70.88 7.61
N ASN A 300 69.21 71.67 6.58
CA ASN A 300 67.85 72.08 6.27
C ASN A 300 67.01 70.92 5.71
N ASP A 301 67.57 70.16 4.76
CA ASP A 301 66.87 68.99 4.18
C ASP A 301 66.66 67.90 5.24
N PHE A 302 67.64 67.67 6.11
CA PHE A 302 67.53 66.74 7.23
C PHE A 302 66.42 67.14 8.20
N ALA A 303 66.32 68.44 8.54
CA ALA A 303 65.27 68.95 9.40
C ALA A 303 63.87 68.85 8.75
N GLU A 304 63.78 69.12 7.45
CA GLU A 304 62.53 69.03 6.69
C GLU A 304 62.05 67.57 6.56
N ILE A 305 62.94 66.63 6.23
CA ILE A 305 62.63 65.20 6.20
C ILE A 305 62.22 64.68 7.59
N SER A 306 62.91 65.13 8.66
CA SER A 306 62.55 64.76 10.04
C SER A 306 61.13 65.21 10.41
N GLU A 307 60.75 66.42 10.01
CA GLU A 307 59.39 66.93 10.24
C GLU A 307 58.35 66.17 9.43
N LEU A 308 58.66 65.74 8.20
CA LEU A 308 57.77 64.91 7.40
C LEU A 308 57.57 63.51 8.00
N ILE A 309 58.64 62.87 8.51
CA ILE A 309 58.53 61.60 9.23
C ILE A 309 57.64 61.74 10.46
N LYS A 310 57.81 62.84 11.22
CA LYS A 310 56.97 63.13 12.38
C LYS A 310 55.50 63.32 11.98
N ARG A 311 55.24 64.08 10.91
CA ARG A 311 53.88 64.30 10.38
C ARG A 311 53.25 63.00 9.89
N HIS A 312 54.01 62.12 9.23
CA HIS A 312 53.54 60.80 8.83
C HIS A 312 53.14 59.95 10.04
N ASN A 313 53.97 59.90 11.08
CA ASN A 313 53.65 59.16 12.31
C ASN A 313 52.43 59.75 13.04
N GLU A 314 52.32 61.07 13.15
CA GLU A 314 51.13 61.73 13.72
C GLU A 314 49.87 61.45 12.87
N PHE A 315 50.00 61.46 11.55
CA PHE A 315 48.91 61.16 10.63
C PHE A 315 48.43 59.71 10.78
N THR A 316 49.34 58.74 10.74
CA THR A 316 49.04 57.30 10.86
C THR A 316 48.49 56.96 12.25
N ASP A 317 49.02 57.54 13.32
CA ASP A 317 48.48 57.40 14.67
C ASP A 317 47.04 57.95 14.76
N SER A 318 46.71 59.02 14.03
CA SER A 318 45.35 59.57 13.98
C SER A 318 44.33 58.61 13.34
N LEU A 319 44.77 57.68 12.48
CA LEU A 319 43.92 56.66 11.84
C LEU A 319 43.49 55.54 12.79
N SER A 320 44.02 55.52 14.02
CA SER A 320 43.53 54.63 15.08
C SER A 320 42.09 54.96 15.53
N SER A 321 41.59 56.14 15.18
CA SER A 321 40.23 56.62 15.46
C SER A 321 39.31 56.55 14.23
N LEU A 322 38.00 56.79 14.39
CA LEU A 322 37.08 56.89 13.25
C LEU A 322 37.37 58.15 12.44
N ILE A 323 37.58 58.00 11.13
CA ILE A 323 37.97 59.10 10.23
C ILE A 323 37.02 59.32 9.06
N ASN A 324 37.07 60.52 8.47
CA ASN A 324 36.56 60.79 7.13
C ASN A 324 37.66 60.47 6.10
N ILE A 325 37.41 59.53 5.18
CA ILE A 325 38.42 59.07 4.23
C ILE A 325 38.82 60.18 3.25
N GLU A 326 37.88 61.00 2.79
CA GLU A 326 38.15 62.02 1.77
C GLU A 326 39.10 63.09 2.30
N ASP A 327 38.83 63.59 3.51
CA ASP A 327 39.70 64.59 4.17
C ASP A 327 41.11 64.05 4.39
N LYS A 328 41.23 62.78 4.83
CA LYS A 328 42.52 62.13 5.09
C LYS A 328 43.29 61.78 3.82
N THR A 329 42.58 61.48 2.73
CA THR A 329 43.20 61.26 1.42
C THR A 329 43.81 62.56 0.88
N LEU A 330 43.12 63.69 1.00
CA LEU A 330 43.69 64.98 0.60
C LEU A 330 44.94 65.34 1.41
N GLU A 331 44.92 65.07 2.72
CA GLU A 331 46.06 65.32 3.60
C GLU A 331 47.30 64.48 3.19
N ILE A 332 47.12 63.19 2.86
CA ILE A 332 48.24 62.34 2.42
C ILE A 332 48.76 62.72 1.03
N GLU A 333 47.87 63.09 0.12
CA GLU A 333 48.26 63.55 -1.22
C GLU A 333 49.08 64.85 -1.16
N GLU A 334 48.72 65.77 -0.26
CA GLU A 334 49.50 67.00 -0.04
C GLU A 334 50.92 66.67 0.47
N ILE A 335 51.06 65.69 1.36
CA ILE A 335 52.38 65.29 1.87
C ILE A 335 53.21 64.64 0.76
N LEU A 336 52.62 63.74 -0.03
CA LEU A 336 53.27 63.15 -1.21
C LEU A 336 53.74 64.20 -2.22
N LEU A 337 52.95 65.26 -2.44
CA LEU A 337 53.37 66.37 -3.30
C LEU A 337 54.58 67.12 -2.74
N LYS A 338 54.60 67.38 -1.43
CA LYS A 338 55.74 68.01 -0.73
C LYS A 338 56.99 67.13 -0.81
N LEU A 339 56.86 65.82 -0.61
CA LEU A 339 57.95 64.86 -0.75
C LEU A 339 58.56 64.87 -2.14
N ASN A 340 57.72 64.89 -3.17
CA ASN A 340 58.17 64.97 -4.56
C ASN A 340 58.91 66.29 -4.84
N GLN A 341 58.48 67.41 -4.26
CA GLN A 341 59.20 68.69 -4.40
C GLN A 341 60.59 68.62 -3.77
N ILE A 342 60.73 68.04 -2.57
CA ILE A 342 62.01 67.86 -1.89
C ILE A 342 62.94 66.98 -2.72
N LYS A 343 62.45 65.84 -3.21
CA LYS A 343 63.22 64.94 -4.08
C LYS A 343 63.82 65.66 -5.29
N LEU A 344 63.09 66.62 -5.87
CA LEU A 344 63.54 67.41 -7.02
C LEU A 344 64.55 68.51 -6.65
N SER A 345 64.53 69.02 -5.42
CA SER A 345 65.36 70.13 -4.95
C SER A 345 66.62 69.72 -4.17
N LEU A 346 66.80 68.43 -3.87
CA LEU A 346 67.96 67.90 -3.16
C LEU A 346 69.29 68.31 -3.83
N ASN A 347 69.98 69.28 -3.22
CA ASN A 347 71.27 69.78 -3.69
C ASN A 347 72.43 69.00 -3.06
N LYS A 348 73.16 68.24 -3.87
CA LYS A 348 74.38 67.52 -3.46
C LYS A 348 75.56 68.49 -3.31
N LEU A 349 75.62 69.24 -2.20
CA LEU A 349 76.76 70.08 -1.86
C LEU A 349 77.39 69.68 -0.52
N ASN A 350 78.71 69.81 -0.49
CA ASN A 350 79.66 69.01 0.28
C ASN A 350 79.83 69.41 1.76
N GLU A 351 78.75 69.62 2.51
CA GLU A 351 78.88 70.01 3.92
C GLU A 351 77.94 69.20 4.84
N THR A 352 78.58 68.41 5.73
CA THR A 352 78.06 67.53 6.79
C THR A 352 77.40 66.20 6.38
N ASN A 353 77.95 65.09 6.88
CA ASN A 353 77.37 63.74 6.77
C ASN A 353 76.37 63.52 7.90
N LEU A 354 75.15 64.02 7.74
CA LEU A 354 74.04 63.64 8.60
C LEU A 354 73.42 62.35 8.07
N ILE A 355 73.18 61.38 8.97
CA ILE A 355 72.57 60.09 8.67
C ILE A 355 71.48 59.87 9.72
N PHE A 356 70.33 59.34 9.30
CA PHE A 356 69.29 58.92 10.22
C PHE A 356 69.66 57.57 10.85
N GLU A 357 69.66 57.49 12.19
CA GLU A 357 69.81 56.23 12.93
C GLU A 357 68.43 55.77 13.41
N ASP A 358 68.07 54.53 13.10
CA ASP A 358 66.86 53.82 13.57
C ASP A 358 65.53 54.60 13.46
N ILE A 359 65.00 54.72 12.24
CA ILE A 359 63.66 55.27 12.00
C ILE A 359 62.62 54.17 12.16
N ASN A 360 61.58 54.46 12.94
CA ASN A 360 60.40 53.62 13.06
C ASN A 360 59.17 54.36 12.50
N PHE A 361 58.45 53.70 11.60
CA PHE A 361 57.19 54.18 11.03
C PHE A 361 56.02 53.44 11.66
N SER A 362 54.94 54.16 11.98
CA SER A 362 53.68 53.56 12.43
C SER A 362 52.96 52.92 11.23
N GLY A 363 52.79 51.60 11.26
CA GLY A 363 52.20 50.85 10.14
C GLY A 363 50.68 50.92 10.07
N VAL A 364 50.14 50.94 8.83
CA VAL A 364 48.70 50.85 8.54
C VAL A 364 48.40 49.58 7.73
N GLU A 365 47.38 48.84 8.13
CA GLU A 365 46.95 47.60 7.45
C GLU A 365 45.70 47.80 6.59
N PRO A 366 45.68 47.24 5.36
CA PRO A 366 44.49 47.27 4.51
C PRO A 366 43.41 46.36 5.08
N LEU A 367 42.15 46.66 4.78
CA LEU A 367 41.01 45.80 5.11
C LEU A 367 40.99 44.59 4.20
N VAL A 368 40.66 43.43 4.77
CA VAL A 368 40.50 42.17 4.05
C VAL A 368 39.03 41.76 4.08
N ASN A 369 38.42 41.55 2.91
CA ASN A 369 37.07 41.03 2.79
C ASN A 369 37.11 39.51 2.58
N ASN A 370 36.90 38.74 3.64
CA ASN A 370 36.81 37.28 3.60
C ASN A 370 35.35 36.79 3.71
N PHE A 371 34.39 37.59 3.25
CA PHE A 371 32.98 37.21 3.32
C PHE A 371 32.71 35.96 2.47
N SER A 372 32.32 34.89 3.15
CA SER A 372 31.82 33.66 2.54
C SER A 372 30.71 33.13 3.43
N VAL A 373 29.52 33.01 2.87
CA VAL A 373 28.36 32.46 3.56
C VAL A 373 27.69 31.47 2.63
N ASN A 374 27.47 30.26 3.14
CA ASN A 374 26.61 29.28 2.51
C ASN A 374 25.23 29.39 3.20
N TYR A 375 24.31 30.12 2.60
CA TYR A 375 22.93 30.23 3.06
C TYR A 375 22.03 29.49 2.09
N GLN A 376 21.26 28.54 2.60
CA GLN A 376 20.29 27.78 1.83
C GLN A 376 18.97 27.73 2.61
N THR A 377 17.90 28.23 1.99
CA THR A 377 16.54 28.10 2.49
C THR A 377 16.05 26.68 2.32
N ASN A 378 15.80 25.99 3.43
CA ASN A 378 15.23 24.65 3.42
C ASN A 378 13.71 24.75 3.52
N LEU A 379 13.03 24.92 2.39
CA LEU A 379 11.59 24.73 2.30
C LEU A 379 11.32 23.38 1.63
N PHE A 380 10.83 22.41 2.41
CA PHE A 380 10.43 21.12 1.88
C PHE A 380 8.96 21.20 1.46
N ILE A 381 8.70 21.07 0.16
CA ILE A 381 7.35 20.88 -0.35
C ILE A 381 7.02 19.41 -0.12
N GLU A 382 6.10 19.12 0.81
CA GLU A 382 5.66 17.75 1.05
C GLU A 382 5.08 17.16 -0.25
N ASN A 383 5.47 15.91 -0.54
CA ASN A 383 4.89 15.14 -1.62
C ASN A 383 3.39 14.94 -1.37
N GLU A 384 2.66 14.66 -2.45
CA GLU A 384 1.24 14.36 -2.37
C GLU A 384 0.99 13.15 -1.46
N ARG A 385 0.29 13.38 -0.35
CA ARG A 385 -0.19 12.31 0.51
C ARG A 385 -1.54 11.85 -0.02
N LEU A 386 -1.62 10.57 -0.39
CA LEU A 386 -2.89 9.93 -0.70
C LEU A 386 -3.66 9.70 0.60
N ILE A 387 -4.91 10.15 0.67
CA ILE A 387 -5.74 10.01 1.87
C ILE A 387 -6.80 8.92 1.64
N CYS A 388 -6.82 7.94 2.53
CA CYS A 388 -7.74 6.82 2.51
C CYS A 388 -8.66 6.92 3.73
N CYS A 389 -9.96 6.86 3.51
CA CYS A 389 -10.96 7.01 4.55
C CYS A 389 -11.72 5.71 4.78
N TYR A 390 -11.89 5.32 6.04
CA TYR A 390 -12.73 4.20 6.46
C TYR A 390 -13.46 4.54 7.76
N ASN A 391 -14.77 4.38 7.76
CA ASN A 391 -15.66 4.65 8.90
C ASN A 391 -15.43 6.03 9.54
N ASN A 392 -15.38 7.06 8.68
CA ASN A 392 -15.12 8.47 9.02
C ASN A 392 -13.72 8.76 9.60
N ILE A 393 -12.79 7.79 9.52
CA ILE A 393 -11.40 7.97 9.91
C ILE A 393 -10.57 8.01 8.62
N CYS A 394 -9.96 9.16 8.35
CA CYS A 394 -9.10 9.37 7.20
C CYS A 394 -7.64 9.37 7.65
N GLU A 395 -6.84 8.51 7.04
CA GLU A 395 -5.41 8.36 7.28
C GLU A 395 -4.65 8.33 5.96
N GLU A 396 -3.32 8.39 6.02
CA GLU A 396 -2.50 8.19 4.84
C GLU A 396 -2.74 6.77 4.29
N CYS A 397 -2.94 6.68 2.99
CA CYS A 397 -3.10 5.41 2.30
C CYS A 397 -1.85 4.55 2.50
N CYS A 398 -2.01 3.23 2.30
CA CYS A 398 -0.84 2.36 2.27
C CYS A 398 0.14 2.79 1.15
N ASP A 399 1.42 2.82 1.49
CA ASP A 399 2.54 2.99 0.57
C ASP A 399 3.34 1.68 0.41
N GLU A 400 4.55 1.74 -0.16
CA GLU A 400 5.42 0.56 -0.28
C GLU A 400 5.81 -0.07 1.06
N ASN A 401 5.89 0.71 2.15
CA ASN A 401 6.26 0.20 3.48
C ASN A 401 5.16 -0.70 4.06
N CYS A 402 3.93 -0.47 3.62
CA CYS A 402 2.74 -1.22 3.99
C CYS A 402 2.73 -2.67 3.49
N ALA A 403 3.55 -3.03 2.50
CA ALA A 403 3.63 -4.38 1.96
C ALA A 403 4.13 -5.41 2.99
N ASN A 404 5.00 -4.95 3.91
CA ASN A 404 5.66 -5.76 4.94
C ASN A 404 5.01 -5.67 6.34
N ASP A 405 3.95 -4.87 6.49
CA ASP A 405 3.27 -4.72 7.79
C ASP A 405 2.39 -5.95 8.09
N LYS A 406 2.83 -6.75 9.07
CA LYS A 406 2.14 -7.96 9.53
C LYS A 406 0.71 -7.71 10.00
N THR A 407 0.40 -6.50 10.47
CA THR A 407 -0.95 -6.12 10.92
C THR A 407 -1.92 -5.85 9.75
N LYS A 408 -1.40 -5.84 8.52
CA LYS A 408 -2.16 -5.55 7.28
C LYS A 408 -2.21 -6.72 6.32
N TYR A 409 -1.58 -7.86 6.64
CA TYR A 409 -1.60 -9.04 5.76
C TYR A 409 -3.01 -9.58 5.57
N PRO A 410 -3.47 -9.81 4.32
CA PRO A 410 -4.81 -10.29 4.05
C PRO A 410 -5.03 -11.68 4.65
N ILE A 411 -6.29 -11.96 4.99
CA ILE A 411 -6.74 -13.21 5.57
C ILE A 411 -7.50 -13.99 4.51
N ILE A 412 -7.16 -15.25 4.31
CA ILE A 412 -7.85 -16.16 3.41
C ILE A 412 -8.59 -17.20 4.26
N LEU A 413 -9.91 -17.17 4.20
CA LEU A 413 -10.78 -18.20 4.75
C LEU A 413 -10.91 -19.32 3.73
N LEU A 414 -10.44 -20.50 4.10
CA LEU A 414 -10.34 -21.67 3.24
C LEU A 414 -11.15 -22.82 3.81
N HIS A 415 -12.27 -23.14 3.16
CA HIS A 415 -13.10 -24.25 3.61
C HIS A 415 -12.54 -25.62 3.18
N GLY A 416 -13.10 -26.68 3.76
CA GLY A 416 -12.78 -28.08 3.46
C GLY A 416 -13.81 -28.77 2.58
N HIS A 417 -13.76 -30.10 2.57
CA HIS A 417 -14.59 -30.91 1.70
C HIS A 417 -16.07 -30.90 2.09
N SER A 418 -16.93 -30.84 1.09
CA SER A 418 -18.35 -31.14 1.20
C SER A 418 -18.56 -32.64 1.43
N PHE A 419 -18.91 -33.08 2.65
CA PHE A 419 -19.12 -34.49 3.01
C PHE A 419 -20.19 -35.24 2.18
N ASN A 420 -20.87 -34.56 1.26
CA ASN A 420 -21.87 -35.12 0.37
C ASN A 420 -21.70 -34.49 -1.03
N ASN A 421 -21.47 -35.28 -2.07
CA ASN A 421 -21.38 -34.78 -3.46
C ASN A 421 -22.65 -34.09 -3.97
N ALA A 422 -23.77 -34.20 -3.25
CA ALA A 422 -24.98 -33.43 -3.52
C ALA A 422 -24.99 -32.05 -2.83
N ILE A 423 -23.88 -31.65 -2.20
CA ILE A 423 -23.66 -30.33 -1.62
C ILE A 423 -22.52 -29.69 -2.44
N SER A 424 -22.81 -28.52 -3.00
CA SER A 424 -21.91 -27.80 -3.88
C SER A 424 -20.74 -27.11 -3.17
N ALA A 425 -19.70 -26.78 -3.92
CA ALA A 425 -18.55 -26.01 -3.47
C ALA A 425 -18.94 -24.61 -2.99
N GLU A 426 -20.00 -24.01 -3.55
CA GLU A 426 -20.55 -22.74 -3.06
C GLU A 426 -21.16 -22.84 -1.67
N LYS A 427 -21.87 -23.94 -1.36
CA LYS A 427 -22.37 -24.16 0.00
C LYS A 427 -21.22 -24.34 0.98
N SER A 428 -20.13 -24.95 0.53
CA SER A 428 -18.92 -25.11 1.32
C SER A 428 -18.20 -23.76 1.58
N LEU A 429 -18.26 -22.80 0.65
CA LEU A 429 -17.81 -21.41 0.89
C LEU A 429 -18.61 -20.69 1.98
N SER A 430 -19.86 -21.08 2.21
CA SER A 430 -20.74 -20.43 3.18
C SER A 430 -20.41 -20.79 4.64
N ASP A 431 -19.71 -21.91 4.89
CA ASP A 431 -19.46 -22.42 6.24
C ASP A 431 -18.58 -21.47 7.09
N LEU A 432 -17.62 -20.78 6.45
CA LEU A 432 -16.76 -19.79 7.10
C LEU A 432 -17.30 -18.36 6.99
N ARG A 433 -18.43 -18.15 6.31
CA ARG A 433 -19.00 -16.81 6.07
C ARG A 433 -19.36 -16.11 7.38
N SER A 434 -19.92 -16.83 8.34
CA SER A 434 -20.27 -16.25 9.65
C SER A 434 -19.04 -15.71 10.41
N ILE A 435 -17.86 -16.31 10.22
CA ILE A 435 -16.59 -15.78 10.75
C ILE A 435 -16.19 -14.51 9.99
N GLN A 436 -16.28 -14.50 8.65
CA GLN A 436 -16.01 -13.31 7.83
C GLN A 436 -16.88 -12.12 8.25
N GLU A 437 -18.18 -12.34 8.41
CA GLU A 437 -19.14 -11.32 8.83
C GLU A 437 -18.83 -10.78 10.23
N LYS A 438 -18.47 -11.67 11.16
CA LYS A 438 -18.07 -11.25 12.50
C LYS A 438 -16.76 -10.46 12.47
N LEU A 439 -15.76 -10.87 11.67
CA LEU A 439 -14.54 -10.08 11.46
C LEU A 439 -14.88 -8.70 10.87
N PHE A 440 -15.74 -8.63 9.86
CA PHE A 440 -16.17 -7.35 9.29
C PHE A 440 -16.81 -6.44 10.36
N SER A 441 -17.70 -6.99 11.20
CA SER A 441 -18.31 -6.25 12.33
C SER A 441 -17.29 -5.76 13.36
N ASP A 442 -16.12 -6.40 13.43
CA ASP A 442 -15.02 -6.08 14.34
C ASP A 442 -13.97 -5.15 13.70
N GLY A 443 -14.23 -4.62 12.49
CA GLY A 443 -13.44 -3.59 11.84
C GLY A 443 -12.45 -4.08 10.77
N PHE A 444 -12.53 -5.36 10.38
CA PHE A 444 -11.81 -5.88 9.22
C PHE A 444 -12.58 -5.51 7.93
N LEU A 445 -11.90 -5.51 6.79
CA LEU A 445 -12.57 -5.31 5.50
C LEU A 445 -13.03 -6.63 4.89
N ASP A 446 -14.27 -6.67 4.40
CA ASP A 446 -14.78 -7.78 3.62
C ASP A 446 -14.31 -7.63 2.16
N GLY A 447 -13.37 -8.48 1.74
CA GLY A 447 -12.87 -8.54 0.37
C GLY A 447 -13.76 -9.34 -0.58
N GLY A 448 -14.83 -9.94 -0.07
CA GLY A 448 -15.75 -10.78 -0.82
C GLY A 448 -15.24 -12.21 -1.05
N ASP A 449 -15.91 -12.90 -1.97
CA ASP A 449 -15.53 -14.24 -2.38
C ASP A 449 -14.53 -14.20 -3.53
N PHE A 450 -13.49 -15.01 -3.40
CA PHE A 450 -12.42 -15.10 -4.35
C PHE A 450 -12.62 -16.28 -5.29
N ILE A 451 -12.93 -15.99 -6.56
CA ILE A 451 -12.95 -16.97 -7.63
C ILE A 451 -11.86 -16.55 -8.63
N LEU A 452 -10.86 -17.41 -8.81
CA LEU A 452 -9.68 -17.18 -9.68
C LEU A 452 -10.09 -16.63 -11.04
N SER A 453 -9.85 -15.35 -11.30
CA SER A 453 -10.23 -14.72 -12.56
C SER A 453 -8.98 -14.45 -13.40
N SER A 454 -8.98 -14.89 -14.67
CA SER A 454 -7.81 -14.81 -15.56
C SER A 454 -7.42 -13.39 -16.00
N GLU A 455 -8.12 -12.37 -15.53
CA GLU A 455 -7.86 -10.95 -15.84
C GLU A 455 -7.92 -10.17 -14.53
N GLY A 456 -6.95 -10.44 -13.65
CA GLY A 456 -6.78 -9.64 -12.44
C GLY A 456 -6.13 -8.31 -12.81
N ASN A 457 -6.88 -7.22 -12.67
CA ASN A 457 -6.29 -5.88 -12.57
C ASN A 457 -5.18 -5.94 -11.50
N LEU A 458 -3.98 -5.47 -11.85
CA LEU A 458 -2.89 -5.36 -10.87
C LEU A 458 -3.34 -4.42 -9.75
N GLN A 459 -3.09 -4.82 -8.50
CA GLN A 459 -3.05 -3.89 -7.36
C GLN A 459 -4.36 -3.20 -6.93
N THR A 460 -5.52 -3.78 -7.24
CA THR A 460 -6.84 -3.21 -6.92
C THR A 460 -7.06 -2.76 -5.47
N PHE A 461 -6.37 -3.38 -4.51
CA PHE A 461 -6.51 -3.14 -3.08
C PHE A 461 -5.20 -2.63 -2.44
N GLU A 462 -4.23 -2.14 -3.22
CA GLU A 462 -2.89 -1.77 -2.71
C GLU A 462 -2.91 -0.63 -1.68
N ASN A 463 -3.77 0.36 -1.90
CA ASN A 463 -3.85 1.58 -1.08
C ASN A 463 -4.58 1.34 0.26
N ILE A 464 -5.16 0.16 0.45
CA ILE A 464 -5.98 -0.16 1.63
C ILE A 464 -5.10 -0.35 2.87
N ASN A 465 -5.26 0.55 3.83
CA ASN A 465 -4.57 0.53 5.13
C ASN A 465 -5.29 -0.31 6.20
N LYS A 466 -6.02 -1.36 5.79
CA LYS A 466 -6.79 -2.24 6.68
C LYS A 466 -6.61 -3.69 6.28
N GLN A 467 -6.78 -4.58 7.25
CA GLN A 467 -6.69 -6.01 7.00
C GLN A 467 -7.95 -6.49 6.27
N ILE A 468 -7.77 -7.11 5.11
CA ILE A 468 -8.86 -7.57 4.24
C ILE A 468 -9.04 -9.08 4.41
N VAL A 469 -10.30 -9.54 4.46
CA VAL A 469 -10.68 -10.95 4.58
C VAL A 469 -11.33 -11.41 3.28
N PHE A 470 -10.73 -12.42 2.66
CA PHE A 470 -11.23 -13.09 1.46
C PHE A 470 -11.71 -14.50 1.80
N THR A 471 -12.76 -14.95 1.15
CA THR A 471 -13.23 -16.33 1.22
C THR A 471 -12.92 -17.04 -0.09
N GLY A 472 -12.05 -18.05 -0.05
CA GLY A 472 -11.51 -18.70 -1.26
C GLY A 472 -11.92 -20.17 -1.39
N SER A 473 -12.13 -20.63 -2.63
CA SER A 473 -12.36 -22.04 -2.95
C SER A 473 -11.47 -22.51 -4.10
N TYR A 474 -10.84 -23.67 -3.90
CA TYR A 474 -10.07 -24.38 -4.92
C TYR A 474 -10.93 -25.33 -5.79
N TYR A 475 -12.25 -25.32 -5.65
CA TYR A 475 -13.15 -26.20 -6.40
C TYR A 475 -13.60 -25.64 -7.75
N PHE A 476 -13.27 -24.39 -8.07
CA PHE A 476 -13.71 -23.73 -9.29
C PHE A 476 -12.55 -23.54 -10.27
N ASP A 477 -12.77 -23.93 -11.52
CA ASP A 477 -11.96 -23.50 -12.66
C ASP A 477 -12.77 -22.48 -13.48
N ILE A 478 -12.18 -21.33 -13.78
CA ILE A 478 -12.82 -20.34 -14.65
C ILE A 478 -12.24 -20.44 -16.06
N TYR A 479 -13.12 -20.73 -17.03
CA TYR A 479 -12.83 -20.66 -18.45
C TYR A 479 -13.46 -19.40 -19.05
N LYS A 480 -12.65 -18.40 -19.38
CA LYS A 480 -13.10 -17.24 -20.14
C LYS A 480 -12.87 -17.46 -21.65
N ASN A 481 -13.92 -17.26 -22.44
CA ASN A 481 -13.86 -17.01 -23.88
C ASN A 481 -14.29 -15.54 -24.13
N THR A 482 -13.97 -14.98 -25.30
CA THR A 482 -14.24 -13.58 -25.71
C THR A 482 -15.70 -13.11 -25.54
N GLU A 483 -16.64 -14.02 -25.30
CA GLU A 483 -18.06 -13.70 -25.13
C GLU A 483 -18.67 -14.18 -23.79
N LYS A 484 -18.03 -15.09 -23.05
CA LYS A 484 -18.58 -15.69 -21.82
C LYS A 484 -17.52 -16.20 -20.85
N THR A 485 -17.75 -15.94 -19.56
CA THR A 485 -17.08 -16.60 -18.43
C THR A 485 -17.87 -17.85 -18.06
N ILE A 486 -17.22 -19.02 -18.09
CA ILE A 486 -17.80 -20.29 -17.65
C ILE A 486 -17.05 -20.72 -16.39
N ILE A 487 -17.75 -20.78 -15.27
CA ILE A 487 -17.23 -21.36 -14.03
C ILE A 487 -17.57 -22.85 -14.05
N LEU A 488 -16.55 -23.71 -14.02
CA LEU A 488 -16.70 -25.16 -13.92
C LEU A 488 -16.29 -25.61 -12.53
N GLU A 489 -17.19 -26.31 -11.88
CA GLU A 489 -16.92 -26.95 -10.60
C GLU A 489 -16.18 -28.28 -10.83
N THR A 490 -14.98 -28.41 -10.26
CA THR A 490 -14.10 -29.58 -10.40
C THR A 490 -13.84 -30.22 -9.02
N GLN A 491 -14.90 -30.82 -8.47
CA GLN A 491 -14.85 -31.61 -7.23
C GLN A 491 -14.19 -33.01 -7.38
N SER A 492 -13.50 -33.28 -8.50
CA SER A 492 -12.99 -34.64 -8.81
C SER A 492 -11.46 -34.73 -8.82
N ASP A 493 -10.78 -33.68 -8.36
CA ASP A 493 -9.32 -33.61 -8.31
C ASP A 493 -8.78 -34.19 -7.00
N ASN A 494 -7.46 -34.21 -6.82
CA ASN A 494 -6.80 -34.68 -5.61
C ASN A 494 -6.29 -33.50 -4.78
N LEU A 495 -5.93 -33.74 -3.52
CA LEU A 495 -5.52 -32.67 -2.60
C LEU A 495 -4.20 -31.99 -3.02
N ASN A 496 -3.36 -32.64 -3.84
CA ASN A 496 -2.19 -31.95 -4.41
C ASN A 496 -2.60 -30.90 -5.45
N THR A 497 -3.58 -31.20 -6.30
CA THR A 497 -4.12 -30.22 -7.27
C THR A 497 -4.71 -29.02 -6.54
N TYR A 498 -5.45 -29.25 -5.45
CA TYR A 498 -6.00 -28.16 -4.64
C TYR A 498 -4.93 -27.31 -3.95
N ALA A 499 -3.78 -27.89 -3.59
CA ALA A 499 -2.64 -27.12 -3.09
C ALA A 499 -2.05 -26.21 -4.19
N LEU A 500 -2.06 -26.62 -5.46
CA LEU A 500 -1.66 -25.77 -6.58
C LEU A 500 -2.65 -24.62 -6.79
N ARG A 501 -3.95 -24.90 -6.77
CA ARG A 501 -4.98 -23.84 -6.89
C ARG A 501 -4.95 -22.87 -5.72
N LEU A 502 -4.65 -23.35 -4.50
CA LEU A 502 -4.43 -22.48 -3.35
C LEU A 502 -3.24 -21.54 -3.57
N ASN A 503 -2.16 -22.01 -4.21
CA ASN A 503 -1.06 -21.12 -4.60
C ASN A 503 -1.55 -19.99 -5.50
N ASP A 504 -2.35 -20.29 -6.52
CA ASP A 504 -2.88 -19.27 -7.43
C ASP A 504 -3.74 -18.24 -6.68
N ILE A 505 -4.58 -18.71 -5.74
CA ILE A 505 -5.39 -17.82 -4.88
C ILE A 505 -4.48 -16.91 -4.04
N ILE A 506 -3.45 -17.47 -3.39
CA ILE A 506 -2.51 -16.71 -2.56
C ILE A 506 -1.77 -15.67 -3.40
N GLN A 507 -1.27 -16.04 -4.58
CA GLN A 507 -0.57 -15.10 -5.45
C GLN A 507 -1.48 -13.98 -5.93
N GLU A 508 -2.71 -14.29 -6.35
CA GLU A 508 -3.64 -13.27 -6.82
C GLU A 508 -4.08 -12.34 -5.66
N VAL A 509 -4.29 -12.86 -4.45
CA VAL A 509 -4.54 -12.04 -3.24
C VAL A 509 -3.35 -11.12 -2.94
N LYS A 510 -2.12 -11.65 -2.96
CA LYS A 510 -0.90 -10.84 -2.76
C LYS A 510 -0.76 -9.76 -3.83
N LEU A 511 -1.00 -10.09 -5.10
CA LEU A 511 -0.94 -9.15 -6.23
C LEU A 511 -1.98 -8.04 -6.12
N LYS A 512 -3.22 -8.36 -5.73
CA LYS A 512 -4.28 -7.36 -5.57
C LYS A 512 -4.03 -6.45 -4.38
N THR A 513 -3.52 -6.98 -3.28
CA THR A 513 -3.33 -6.22 -2.02
C THR A 513 -1.94 -5.58 -1.88
N ASN A 514 -1.01 -5.91 -2.78
CA ASN A 514 0.40 -5.56 -2.71
C ASN A 514 1.03 -5.90 -1.34
N LYS A 515 0.65 -7.06 -0.76
CA LYS A 515 1.18 -7.56 0.51
C LYS A 515 2.09 -8.75 0.30
N ASP A 516 3.14 -8.84 1.10
CA ASP A 516 4.16 -9.88 0.94
C ASP A 516 3.70 -11.25 1.44
N ARG A 517 2.72 -11.30 2.36
CA ARG A 517 2.24 -12.54 2.97
C ARG A 517 0.76 -12.51 3.24
N VAL A 518 0.20 -13.70 3.48
CA VAL A 518 -1.20 -13.91 3.87
C VAL A 518 -1.31 -14.65 5.21
N ILE A 519 -2.47 -14.55 5.85
CA ILE A 519 -2.88 -15.40 6.96
C ILE A 519 -3.93 -16.38 6.44
N ILE A 520 -3.76 -17.68 6.70
CA ILE A 520 -4.72 -18.71 6.26
C ILE A 520 -5.52 -19.19 7.46
N VAL A 521 -6.86 -19.12 7.35
CA VAL A 521 -7.79 -19.75 8.30
C VAL A 521 -8.50 -20.85 7.58
N SER A 522 -8.30 -22.08 8.03
CA SER A 522 -8.73 -23.26 7.30
C SER A 522 -9.53 -24.22 8.18
N HIS A 523 -10.53 -24.84 7.58
CA HIS A 523 -11.41 -25.80 8.25
C HIS A 523 -11.37 -27.16 7.56
N SER A 524 -11.45 -28.23 8.35
CA SER A 524 -11.58 -29.61 7.86
C SER A 524 -10.48 -29.95 6.84
N MET A 525 -10.84 -30.51 5.68
CA MET A 525 -9.88 -30.81 4.59
C MET A 525 -9.06 -29.60 4.14
N GLY A 526 -9.59 -28.37 4.22
CA GLY A 526 -8.89 -27.15 3.78
C GLY A 526 -7.55 -26.96 4.49
N GLY A 527 -7.45 -27.41 5.75
CA GLY A 527 -6.19 -27.38 6.49
C GLY A 527 -5.14 -28.37 5.98
N LEU A 528 -5.57 -29.51 5.44
CA LEU A 528 -4.65 -30.45 4.78
C LEU A 528 -4.12 -29.86 3.48
N VAL A 529 -4.97 -29.18 2.72
CA VAL A 529 -4.58 -28.45 1.50
C VAL A 529 -3.58 -27.34 1.83
N ALA A 530 -3.85 -26.52 2.85
CA ALA A 530 -2.95 -25.45 3.30
C ALA A 530 -1.60 -25.99 3.79
N ARG A 531 -1.59 -27.06 4.60
CA ARG A 531 -0.35 -27.73 5.03
C ARG A 531 0.42 -28.30 3.83
N ARG A 532 -0.29 -28.87 2.84
CA ARG A 532 0.34 -29.40 1.63
C ARG A 532 0.94 -28.30 0.77
N TYR A 533 0.26 -27.16 0.62
CA TYR A 533 0.77 -25.97 -0.04
C TYR A 533 2.13 -25.57 0.57
N ILE A 534 2.20 -25.44 1.91
CA ILE A 534 3.46 -25.07 2.59
C ILE A 534 4.59 -26.07 2.30
N GLN A 535 4.29 -27.36 2.24
CA GLN A 535 5.31 -28.37 1.89
C GLN A 535 5.81 -28.29 0.45
N ILE A 536 4.97 -27.84 -0.49
CA ILE A 536 5.30 -27.78 -1.92
C ILE A 536 6.02 -26.47 -2.25
N PHE A 537 5.49 -25.35 -1.76
CA PHE A 537 5.92 -24.00 -2.16
C PHE A 537 6.78 -23.29 -1.11
N GLY A 538 6.85 -23.81 0.11
CA GLY A 538 7.49 -23.14 1.23
C GLY A 538 6.51 -22.27 2.02
N GLU A 539 7.04 -21.52 2.98
CA GLU A 539 6.25 -20.73 3.93
C GLU A 539 6.41 -19.21 3.73
N ASP A 540 7.19 -18.78 2.74
CA ASP A 540 7.58 -17.37 2.57
C ASP A 540 6.38 -16.44 2.30
N ASP A 541 5.30 -16.99 1.72
CA ASP A 541 4.05 -16.29 1.39
C ASP A 541 3.00 -16.34 2.53
N VAL A 542 3.28 -17.06 3.62
CA VAL A 542 2.31 -17.31 4.71
C VAL A 542 2.89 -16.85 6.04
N GLU A 543 2.20 -15.94 6.72
CA GLU A 543 2.63 -15.48 8.04
C GLU A 543 2.12 -16.39 9.16
N LYS A 544 0.86 -16.81 9.06
CA LYS A 544 0.16 -17.59 10.09
C LYS A 544 -0.79 -18.60 9.45
N LEU A 545 -0.94 -19.75 10.10
CA LEU A 545 -1.91 -20.78 9.74
C LEU A 545 -2.81 -21.13 10.92
N ILE A 546 -4.12 -21.05 10.72
CA ILE A 546 -5.14 -21.46 11.68
C ILE A 546 -5.87 -22.68 11.12
N LEU A 547 -5.89 -23.76 11.90
CA LEU A 547 -6.51 -25.04 11.58
C LEU A 547 -7.71 -25.25 12.51
N ILE A 548 -8.89 -25.54 11.95
CA ILE A 548 -10.13 -25.74 12.70
C ILE A 548 -10.70 -27.12 12.34
N GLY A 549 -10.70 -28.06 13.29
CA GLY A 549 -11.22 -29.43 13.08
C GLY A 549 -10.55 -30.17 11.93
N VAL A 550 -9.26 -29.94 11.69
CA VAL A 550 -8.54 -30.52 10.55
C VAL A 550 -8.13 -31.95 10.89
N PRO A 551 -8.40 -32.97 10.04
CA PRO A 551 -7.97 -34.35 10.27
C PRO A 551 -6.46 -34.52 9.98
N ASN A 552 -5.63 -33.88 10.80
CA ASN A 552 -4.20 -33.70 10.58
C ASN A 552 -3.39 -35.00 10.42
N ASN A 553 -3.86 -36.11 11.00
CA ASN A 553 -3.28 -37.45 10.87
C ASN A 553 -4.15 -38.40 10.02
N GLY A 554 -5.14 -37.87 9.30
CA GLY A 554 -6.01 -38.62 8.39
C GLY A 554 -7.27 -39.17 9.06
N ILE A 555 -8.16 -39.75 8.27
CA ILE A 555 -9.41 -40.38 8.72
C ILE A 555 -9.30 -41.90 8.66
N ASP A 556 -10.05 -42.58 9.52
CA ASP A 556 -10.09 -44.04 9.63
C ASP A 556 -11.49 -44.57 9.97
N GLY A 557 -11.61 -45.89 10.19
CA GLY A 557 -12.79 -46.52 10.80
C GLY A 557 -14.12 -46.29 10.07
N LYS A 558 -15.20 -46.05 10.83
CA LYS A 558 -16.55 -45.83 10.28
C LYS A 558 -16.64 -44.64 9.33
N ILE A 559 -15.86 -43.58 9.59
CA ILE A 559 -15.85 -42.37 8.75
C ILE A 559 -15.30 -42.71 7.37
N LEU A 560 -14.16 -43.41 7.30
CA LEU A 560 -13.59 -43.90 6.04
C LEU A 560 -14.52 -44.89 5.32
N SER A 561 -15.19 -45.79 6.07
CA SER A 561 -16.12 -46.76 5.50
C SER A 561 -17.40 -46.15 4.91
N GLY A 562 -17.76 -44.93 5.32
CA GLY A 562 -18.89 -44.18 4.78
C GLY A 562 -18.60 -43.49 3.45
N CYS A 563 -17.33 -43.21 3.14
CA CYS A 563 -16.91 -42.41 1.98
C CYS A 563 -17.50 -42.84 0.61
N PRO A 564 -17.58 -44.15 0.26
CA PRO A 564 -18.15 -44.58 -1.03
C PRO A 564 -19.66 -44.30 -1.16
N ILE A 565 -20.36 -44.05 -0.06
CA ILE A 565 -21.81 -43.81 -0.03
C ILE A 565 -22.13 -42.32 -0.28
N PHE A 566 -21.17 -41.42 -0.03
CA PHE A 566 -21.36 -39.97 -0.08
C PHE A 566 -20.69 -39.27 -1.27
N GLY A 567 -19.89 -39.99 -2.06
CA GLY A 567 -19.52 -39.64 -3.44
C GLY A 567 -18.10 -39.12 -3.67
N ALA A 568 -17.31 -38.82 -2.65
CA ALA A 568 -16.00 -38.19 -2.83
C ALA A 568 -14.81 -39.16 -2.68
N GLU A 569 -14.81 -40.21 -3.51
CA GLU A 569 -13.84 -41.31 -3.39
C GLU A 569 -12.38 -40.83 -3.35
N LYS A 570 -11.97 -39.94 -4.27
CA LYS A 570 -10.58 -39.47 -4.33
C LYS A 570 -10.13 -38.63 -3.14
N HIS A 571 -10.98 -37.74 -2.62
CA HIS A 571 -10.61 -36.92 -1.45
C HIS A 571 -10.51 -37.77 -0.19
N CYS A 572 -11.45 -38.71 -0.01
CA CYS A 572 -11.38 -39.66 1.09
C CYS A 572 -10.18 -40.61 0.96
N GLU A 573 -9.83 -41.05 -0.25
CA GLU A 573 -8.61 -41.83 -0.52
C GLU A 573 -7.35 -41.07 -0.12
N ASP A 574 -7.27 -39.77 -0.44
CA ASP A 574 -6.15 -38.93 -0.01
C ASP A 574 -6.16 -38.68 1.50
N MET A 575 -7.32 -38.58 2.15
CA MET A 575 -7.44 -38.34 3.59
C MET A 575 -7.30 -39.61 4.45
N ASP A 576 -7.33 -40.82 3.87
CA ASP A 576 -7.05 -42.06 4.60
C ASP A 576 -5.70 -41.95 5.33
N GLU A 577 -5.67 -42.26 6.62
CA GLU A 577 -4.43 -42.25 7.43
C GLU A 577 -3.28 -43.05 6.80
N LYS A 578 -3.60 -44.04 5.95
CA LYS A 578 -2.64 -44.91 5.24
C LYS A 578 -2.29 -44.42 3.84
N SER A 579 -2.91 -43.34 3.37
CA SER A 579 -2.70 -42.83 2.02
C SER A 579 -1.27 -42.34 1.82
N LEU A 580 -0.83 -42.31 0.55
CA LEU A 580 0.46 -41.72 0.21
C LEU A 580 0.48 -40.21 0.51
N PHE A 581 -0.66 -39.54 0.37
CA PHE A 581 -0.80 -38.13 0.65
C PHE A 581 -0.58 -37.84 2.14
N MET A 582 -1.31 -38.53 3.03
CA MET A 582 -1.18 -38.35 4.49
C MET A 582 0.21 -38.70 4.98
N ASN A 583 0.81 -39.79 4.49
CA ASN A 583 2.18 -40.15 4.84
C ASN A 583 3.17 -39.03 4.48
N LYS A 584 3.06 -38.42 3.29
CA LYS A 584 3.89 -37.27 2.92
C LYS A 584 3.63 -36.05 3.80
N LEU A 585 2.36 -35.80 4.16
CA LEU A 585 1.97 -34.66 4.97
C LEU A 585 2.46 -34.77 6.43
N ILE A 586 2.39 -35.97 7.01
CA ILE A 586 2.76 -36.26 8.41
C ILE A 586 4.28 -36.30 8.58
N TYR A 587 5.00 -36.97 7.67
CA TYR A 587 6.45 -37.17 7.77
C TYR A 587 7.28 -36.17 6.97
N GLY A 588 6.64 -35.22 6.30
CA GLY A 588 7.32 -34.16 5.56
C GLY A 588 7.86 -33.05 6.46
N ASN A 589 8.40 -32.01 5.83
CA ASN A 589 8.94 -30.86 6.56
C ASN A 589 7.85 -30.16 7.36
N LEU A 590 8.19 -29.77 8.59
CA LEU A 590 7.31 -28.99 9.46
C LEU A 590 7.45 -27.50 9.12
N PRO A 591 6.34 -26.74 9.14
CA PRO A 591 6.41 -25.29 9.03
C PRO A 591 7.13 -24.67 10.23
N LYS A 592 7.88 -23.60 10.01
CA LYS A 592 8.45 -22.73 11.06
C LYS A 592 7.53 -21.56 11.40
N ILE A 593 6.55 -21.27 10.55
CA ILE A 593 5.51 -20.28 10.84
C ILE A 593 4.65 -20.68 12.05
N SER A 594 3.98 -19.71 12.64
CA SER A 594 3.09 -19.96 13.78
C SER A 594 1.82 -20.66 13.32
N VAL A 595 1.50 -21.81 13.96
CA VAL A 595 0.30 -22.60 13.64
C VAL A 595 -0.60 -22.74 14.87
N LYS A 596 -1.84 -22.28 14.75
CA LYS A 596 -2.92 -22.48 15.73
C LYS A 596 -3.78 -23.65 15.30
N ASN A 597 -3.98 -24.63 16.18
CA ASN A 597 -4.79 -25.80 15.92
C ASN A 597 -5.98 -25.86 16.91
N ILE A 598 -7.19 -25.68 16.40
CA ILE A 598 -8.43 -25.68 17.17
C ILE A 598 -9.13 -27.02 16.97
N ILE A 599 -9.29 -27.76 18.05
CA ILE A 599 -9.76 -29.15 18.08
C ILE A 599 -11.10 -29.23 18.80
N GLY A 600 -12.14 -29.71 18.12
CA GLY A 600 -13.43 -30.01 18.74
C GLY A 600 -13.40 -31.34 19.49
N VAL A 601 -13.94 -31.34 20.71
CA VAL A 601 -14.09 -32.53 21.57
C VAL A 601 -15.46 -32.51 22.24
N GLY A 602 -16.04 -33.69 22.45
CA GLY A 602 -17.33 -33.87 23.12
C GLY A 602 -18.26 -34.87 22.43
N CYS A 603 -17.91 -35.32 21.23
CA CYS A 603 -18.64 -36.34 20.49
C CYS A 603 -17.93 -37.70 20.58
N SER A 604 -18.65 -38.74 21.02
CA SER A 604 -18.13 -40.11 21.10
C SER A 604 -17.98 -40.73 19.71
N MET A 605 -16.74 -40.92 19.27
CA MET A 605 -16.36 -41.46 17.96
C MET A 605 -15.53 -42.74 18.12
N GLU A 606 -16.20 -43.89 18.05
CA GLU A 606 -15.55 -45.22 18.07
C GLU A 606 -14.63 -45.50 19.26
N GLY A 607 -15.01 -45.05 20.46
CA GLY A 607 -14.22 -45.25 21.68
C GLY A 607 -13.20 -44.15 21.94
N GLU A 608 -13.15 -43.13 21.09
CA GLU A 608 -12.43 -41.88 21.32
C GLU A 608 -13.39 -40.68 21.32
N ASN A 609 -12.94 -39.54 21.84
CA ASN A 609 -13.62 -38.26 21.71
C ASN A 609 -13.25 -37.55 20.39
N GLY A 610 -14.11 -36.67 19.90
CA GLY A 610 -13.88 -35.87 18.70
C GLY A 610 -15.00 -34.85 18.46
N ASP A 611 -15.09 -34.35 17.23
CA ASP A 611 -16.06 -33.33 16.83
C ASP A 611 -17.27 -33.88 16.03
N GLY A 612 -17.40 -35.21 15.98
CA GLY A 612 -18.43 -35.92 15.22
C GLY A 612 -17.99 -36.35 13.82
N VAL A 613 -16.87 -35.82 13.33
CA VAL A 613 -16.30 -36.10 12.00
C VAL A 613 -14.82 -36.49 12.11
N VAL A 614 -14.06 -35.77 12.93
CA VAL A 614 -12.63 -35.92 13.15
C VAL A 614 -12.39 -36.34 14.61
N LYS A 615 -11.66 -37.44 14.79
CA LYS A 615 -11.20 -37.92 16.11
C LYS A 615 -10.16 -36.97 16.68
N ASN A 616 -10.10 -36.83 18.00
CA ASN A 616 -9.10 -36.00 18.67
C ASN A 616 -7.65 -36.38 18.27
N SER A 617 -7.33 -37.67 18.25
CA SER A 617 -6.04 -38.23 17.82
C SER A 617 -5.70 -37.88 16.37
N SER A 618 -6.70 -37.82 15.50
CA SER A 618 -6.55 -37.36 14.12
C SER A 618 -6.27 -35.87 14.05
N ALA A 619 -6.98 -35.05 14.84
CA ALA A 619 -6.85 -33.61 14.83
C ALA A 619 -5.56 -33.07 15.47
N TYR A 620 -5.00 -33.79 16.44
CA TYR A 620 -3.87 -33.33 17.25
C TYR A 620 -2.55 -33.18 16.45
N LEU A 621 -1.83 -32.09 16.69
CA LEU A 621 -0.49 -31.83 16.14
C LEU A 621 0.48 -31.47 17.26
N SER A 622 1.47 -32.32 17.53
CA SER A 622 2.40 -32.14 18.65
C SER A 622 3.25 -30.87 18.58
N TRP A 623 3.48 -30.34 17.37
CA TRP A 623 4.29 -29.16 17.11
C TRP A 623 3.49 -27.86 16.97
N ALA A 624 2.16 -27.92 16.99
CA ALA A 624 1.29 -26.75 16.86
C ALA A 624 0.75 -26.25 18.21
N ASN A 625 0.25 -25.01 18.26
CA ASN A 625 -0.47 -24.47 19.42
C ASN A 625 -1.90 -25.03 19.43
N ASN A 626 -2.11 -26.13 20.15
CA ASN A 626 -3.41 -26.80 20.24
C ASN A 626 -4.35 -26.12 21.24
N SER A 627 -5.63 -25.98 20.89
CA SER A 627 -6.70 -25.52 21.76
C SER A 627 -7.93 -26.39 21.58
N TYR A 628 -8.57 -26.74 22.70
CA TYR A 628 -9.69 -27.66 22.72
C TYR A 628 -11.00 -26.92 22.93
N ILE A 629 -12.01 -27.27 22.14
CA ILE A 629 -13.36 -26.71 22.18
C ILE A 629 -14.31 -27.81 22.59
N ASN A 630 -14.95 -27.65 23.74
CA ASN A 630 -15.92 -28.62 24.23
C ASN A 630 -17.29 -28.34 23.61
N GLY A 631 -17.93 -29.35 23.06
CA GLY A 631 -19.29 -29.26 22.54
C GLY A 631 -20.05 -30.59 22.66
N THR A 632 -21.17 -30.70 21.95
CA THR A 632 -22.01 -31.90 21.91
C THR A 632 -22.49 -32.16 20.50
N CYS A 633 -22.66 -33.43 20.13
CA CYS A 633 -23.30 -33.80 18.87
C CYS A 633 -24.73 -34.29 19.15
N GLU A 634 -25.75 -33.56 18.68
CA GLU A 634 -27.15 -33.97 18.76
C GLU A 634 -27.69 -34.25 17.35
N GLY A 635 -28.12 -35.50 17.08
CA GLY A 635 -28.72 -35.86 15.80
C GLY A 635 -27.73 -35.81 14.63
N PHE A 636 -28.02 -34.97 13.63
CA PHE A 636 -27.19 -34.76 12.43
C PHE A 636 -26.36 -33.47 12.46
N ASP A 637 -26.49 -32.66 13.53
CA ASP A 637 -25.70 -31.44 13.72
C ASP A 637 -24.39 -31.78 14.43
N PHE A 638 -23.31 -31.90 13.67
CA PHE A 638 -21.99 -32.22 14.20
C PHE A 638 -21.27 -30.98 14.71
N LEU A 639 -20.60 -31.09 15.87
CA LEU A 639 -19.73 -30.06 16.44
C LEU A 639 -18.72 -29.53 15.39
N HIS A 640 -18.27 -30.41 14.49
CA HIS A 640 -17.39 -30.09 13.37
C HIS A 640 -17.84 -28.88 12.53
N GLN A 641 -19.13 -28.69 12.30
CA GLN A 641 -19.68 -27.53 11.59
C GLN A 641 -20.15 -26.43 12.54
N GLU A 642 -20.72 -26.80 13.69
CA GLU A 642 -21.26 -25.81 14.61
C GLU A 642 -20.20 -24.88 15.20
N MET A 643 -18.98 -25.39 15.42
CA MET A 643 -17.86 -24.60 15.95
C MET A 643 -17.45 -23.42 15.06
N LEU A 644 -17.88 -23.40 13.80
CA LEU A 644 -17.65 -22.28 12.89
C LEU A 644 -18.62 -21.11 13.13
N LYS A 645 -19.72 -21.31 13.87
CA LYS A 645 -20.75 -20.29 14.12
C LYS A 645 -20.36 -19.45 15.33
N PRO A 646 -19.96 -18.17 15.18
CA PRO A 646 -19.52 -17.34 16.30
C PRO A 646 -20.61 -17.12 17.36
N GLU A 647 -21.88 -17.21 16.99
CA GLU A 647 -23.01 -17.12 17.94
C GLU A 647 -23.12 -18.34 18.86
N LYS A 648 -22.73 -19.53 18.40
CA LYS A 648 -22.78 -20.76 19.20
C LYS A 648 -21.48 -21.02 19.95
N TYR A 649 -20.34 -20.80 19.30
CA TYR A 649 -19.00 -21.04 19.84
C TYR A 649 -18.14 -19.77 19.70
N PRO A 650 -18.46 -18.70 20.46
CA PRO A 650 -17.71 -17.44 20.41
C PRO A 650 -16.23 -17.59 20.78
N GLU A 651 -15.88 -18.60 21.59
CA GLU A 651 -14.50 -18.93 21.94
C GLU A 651 -13.65 -19.31 20.72
N VAL A 652 -14.23 -19.97 19.71
CA VAL A 652 -13.51 -20.31 18.47
C VAL A 652 -13.18 -19.05 17.71
N TYR A 653 -14.17 -18.17 17.55
CA TYR A 653 -13.99 -16.87 16.91
C TYR A 653 -12.92 -16.03 17.63
N ASN A 654 -12.98 -15.95 18.96
CA ASN A 654 -12.01 -15.21 19.74
C ASN A 654 -10.59 -15.75 19.56
N LEU A 655 -10.40 -17.08 19.56
CA LEU A 655 -9.10 -17.69 19.27
C LEU A 655 -8.58 -17.36 17.87
N ILE A 656 -9.45 -17.31 16.87
CA ILE A 656 -9.10 -16.91 15.50
C ILE A 656 -8.65 -15.45 15.49
N LYS A 657 -9.47 -14.54 16.01
CA LYS A 657 -9.21 -13.10 16.04
C LYS A 657 -7.94 -12.77 16.82
N ASP A 658 -7.77 -13.33 18.02
CA ASP A 658 -6.60 -13.08 18.86
C ASP A 658 -5.31 -13.56 18.19
N PHE A 659 -5.35 -14.69 17.49
CA PHE A 659 -4.17 -15.20 16.77
C PHE A 659 -3.87 -14.41 15.49
N ILE A 660 -4.89 -13.85 14.83
CA ILE A 660 -4.67 -12.92 13.72
C ILE A 660 -3.93 -11.67 14.22
N LEU A 661 -4.40 -11.08 15.33
CA LEU A 661 -3.91 -9.80 15.85
C LEU A 661 -2.57 -9.88 16.61
N ASN A 662 -2.24 -11.02 17.23
CA ASN A 662 -0.97 -11.26 17.93
C ASN A 662 -0.08 -12.18 17.09
#